data_AF-A0A8K1CCG8-F1
#
_entry.id   AF-A0A8K1CCG8-F1
#
_cell.length_a   1.000
_cell.length_b   1.000
_cell.length_c   1.000
_cell.angle_alpha   90.00
_cell.angle_beta   90.00
_cell.angle_gamma   90.00
#
_symmetry.space_group_name_H-M   'P 1'
#
loop_
_entity.id
_entity.type
_entity.pdbx_description
1 polymer ?
#
loop_
_entity_poly.entity_id
_entity_poly.type
_entity_poly.pdbx_seq_one_letter_code
_entity_poly.pdbx_strand_id
1 'polypeptide(L)'
;MEAEIARLKSECHAKDETLNQLKLKTKSFVDNLRNELAGEKKKVAELVEQLKTASGGGNGAHSDEEVAALKKEIATVTQHENELKARAKTFADSMKAQLQTEKDKVHKLEKELEEKMAALASAATNAASSDLLGFGDTSNKDAEIEELKIKLQGVEQETSGLRDQLRQAEERAKQASQDARQAQDALQSHQTSSDAQIAQLQAELRQIQSHEKDLESSKGSTEAAFGQEHSQLESTMRQNQTLSDQIQQYKIENEHLQKQVADKDFQLELLDSYRRRAEEAEDQGNALRAQASELQMRVSAQQEESAKACAQSVDLERQLSEMTSLYERVNMGRSQSDLQLAEAQTTIKSLEGARDRVDDVNKQNMQLNEKIFQKESEVNALKEDVKRLTSQVKELNDRLDTSKSDSFNRKQQSESLEVAKKQAEDAAKDLLAKAAALEKRNHELTASVEAVTKDSNEKRQKAKVLVIALTNEKQSLVDAKSELQKEVDRLRMELNQKNVENERRLKQVQEENQQRISQSTANIQNLNDEISTLKQTLLVIQESERNQQRAKELANAKREVEDANKKRLAAKSETQKLAVELENVQKCLHQLADNATSSCTSSVKKLNNAQERVNEALAVLEKRASASGKKPQPSSPRGGYRTVEVEDLRGPEAVKPISPTSGARKVEDNLTRLTDKLNAMLEVTDKLCDLSIEQNDVNLKDVVIDKVTQLFTQCFSEKLRAAYAKVDDGESTKS
;
A
#
# COMPACT_ATOMS: atom_id res chain seq x y z
N MET A 1 -3.21 22.15 -41.45
CA MET A 1 -1.88 21.88 -40.88
C MET A 1 -1.69 22.63 -39.55
N GLU A 2 -2.00 23.94 -39.50
CA GLU A 2 -1.92 24.76 -38.28
C GLU A 2 -2.70 24.19 -37.07
N ALA A 3 -3.90 23.65 -37.30
CA ALA A 3 -4.71 23.01 -36.25
C ALA A 3 -3.97 21.85 -35.53
N GLU A 4 -3.10 21.12 -36.23
CA GLU A 4 -2.30 20.03 -35.64
C GLU A 4 -1.14 20.59 -34.79
N ILE A 5 -0.57 21.73 -35.18
CA ILE A 5 0.43 22.46 -34.38
C ILE A 5 -0.21 23.03 -33.11
N ALA A 6 -1.47 23.48 -33.18
CA ALA A 6 -2.23 23.88 -32.00
C ALA A 6 -2.54 22.69 -31.07
N ARG A 7 -2.94 21.54 -31.64
CA ARG A 7 -3.18 20.28 -30.90
C ARG A 7 -1.92 19.82 -30.16
N LEU A 8 -0.78 19.75 -30.86
CA LEU A 8 0.50 19.35 -30.28
C LEU A 8 1.01 20.32 -29.20
N LYS A 9 0.79 21.64 -29.35
CA LYS A 9 1.12 22.61 -28.29
C LYS A 9 0.29 22.41 -27.02
N SER A 10 -1.01 22.11 -27.16
CA SER A 10 -1.87 21.78 -26.03
C SER A 10 -1.44 20.46 -25.37
N GLU A 11 -1.08 19.44 -26.16
CA GLU A 11 -0.62 18.15 -25.66
C GLU A 11 0.72 18.24 -24.89
N CYS A 12 1.71 18.99 -25.41
CA CYS A 12 2.94 19.30 -24.67
C CYS A 12 2.65 20.01 -23.34
N HIS A 13 1.80 21.04 -23.34
CA HIS A 13 1.57 21.83 -22.14
C HIS A 13 0.86 21.02 -21.04
N ALA A 14 -0.14 20.20 -21.40
CA ALA A 14 -0.79 19.26 -20.50
C ALA A 14 0.21 18.21 -19.96
N LYS A 15 1.15 17.75 -20.79
CA LYS A 15 2.20 16.82 -20.36
C LYS A 15 3.16 17.45 -19.36
N ASP A 16 3.62 18.67 -19.59
CA ASP A 16 4.43 19.41 -18.62
C ASP A 16 3.72 19.64 -17.28
N GLU A 17 2.41 19.90 -17.31
CA GLU A 17 1.63 20.00 -16.07
C GLU A 17 1.60 18.67 -15.32
N THR A 18 1.30 17.54 -16.00
CA THR A 18 1.34 16.22 -15.35
C THR A 18 2.73 15.86 -14.82
N LEU A 19 3.80 16.25 -15.54
CA LEU A 19 5.19 16.09 -15.11
C LEU A 19 5.50 16.92 -13.85
N ASN A 20 4.94 18.13 -13.74
CA ASN A 20 5.09 18.98 -12.56
C ASN A 20 4.27 18.49 -11.36
N GLN A 21 3.04 18.02 -11.57
CA GLN A 21 2.25 17.35 -10.53
C GLN A 21 2.95 16.07 -10.02
N LEU A 22 3.60 15.31 -10.92
CA LEU A 22 4.38 14.12 -10.55
C LEU A 22 5.61 14.48 -9.70
N LYS A 23 6.36 15.54 -10.06
CA LYS A 23 7.46 16.07 -9.22
C LYS A 23 6.96 16.45 -7.83
N LEU A 24 5.80 17.14 -7.73
CA LEU A 24 5.23 17.60 -6.47
C LEU A 24 4.82 16.43 -5.55
N LYS A 25 4.12 15.42 -6.10
CA LYS A 25 3.73 14.19 -5.40
C LYS A 25 4.96 13.34 -4.98
N THR A 26 6.00 13.30 -5.83
CA THR A 26 7.27 12.64 -5.47
C THR A 26 7.90 13.31 -4.25
N LYS A 27 7.92 14.65 -4.23
CA LYS A 27 8.51 15.42 -3.13
C LYS A 27 7.76 15.18 -1.81
N SER A 28 6.43 15.34 -1.77
CA SER A 28 5.67 15.17 -0.52
C SER A 28 5.78 13.76 0.05
N PHE A 29 5.81 12.72 -0.79
CA PHE A 29 6.02 11.34 -0.34
C PHE A 29 7.42 11.11 0.24
N VAL A 30 8.47 11.68 -0.38
CA VAL A 30 9.85 11.61 0.13
C VAL A 30 10.01 12.39 1.44
N ASP A 31 9.36 13.55 1.59
CA ASP A 31 9.38 14.34 2.82
C ASP A 31 8.59 13.63 3.95
N ASN A 32 7.47 12.98 3.65
CA ASN A 32 6.74 12.13 4.61
C ASN A 32 7.58 10.93 5.10
N LEU A 33 8.19 10.16 4.18
CA LEU A 33 9.08 9.05 4.54
C LEU A 33 10.30 9.52 5.35
N ARG A 34 10.79 10.74 5.13
CA ARG A 34 11.84 11.34 5.96
C ARG A 34 11.37 11.58 7.39
N ASN A 35 10.14 12.04 7.58
CA ASN A 35 9.57 12.29 8.90
C ASN A 35 9.33 10.96 9.66
N GLU A 36 8.79 9.94 8.99
CA GLU A 36 8.65 8.59 9.55
C GLU A 36 10.00 7.99 9.95
N LEU A 37 11.01 8.06 9.06
CA LEU A 37 12.36 7.57 9.33
C LEU A 37 13.06 8.35 10.46
N ALA A 38 12.79 9.65 10.62
CA ALA A 38 13.27 10.45 11.73
C ALA A 38 12.59 10.06 13.06
N GLY A 39 11.28 9.77 13.03
CA GLY A 39 10.52 9.27 14.16
C GLY A 39 11.06 7.93 14.67
N GLU A 40 11.26 6.95 13.77
CA GLU A 40 11.79 5.64 14.18
C GLU A 40 13.24 5.71 14.65
N LYS A 41 14.10 6.55 14.06
CA LYS A 41 15.44 6.79 14.59
C LYS A 41 15.42 7.37 16.01
N LYS A 42 14.47 8.26 16.31
CA LYS A 42 14.27 8.78 17.67
C LYS A 42 13.81 7.67 18.62
N LYS A 43 12.86 6.82 18.19
CA LYS A 43 12.41 5.66 18.98
C LYS A 43 13.54 4.66 19.25
N VAL A 44 14.40 4.35 18.28
CA VAL A 44 15.59 3.51 18.48
C VAL A 44 16.55 4.15 19.49
N ALA A 45 16.80 5.46 19.39
CA ALA A 45 17.68 6.16 20.34
C ALA A 45 17.13 6.11 21.78
N GLU A 46 15.84 6.37 21.96
CA GLU A 46 15.15 6.33 23.26
C GLU A 46 15.17 4.92 23.88
N LEU A 47 14.88 3.88 23.08
CA LEU A 47 14.97 2.48 23.55
C LEU A 47 16.41 2.06 23.88
N VAL A 48 17.40 2.52 23.12
CA VAL A 48 18.83 2.25 23.40
C VAL A 48 19.32 2.99 24.65
N GLU A 49 18.75 4.16 24.97
CA GLU A 49 19.02 4.87 26.22
C GLU A 49 18.36 4.17 27.43
N GLN A 50 17.11 3.72 27.29
CA GLN A 50 16.42 2.87 28.28
C GLN A 50 17.17 1.54 28.52
N LEU A 51 17.71 0.93 27.47
CA LEU A 51 18.53 -0.28 27.60
C LEU A 51 19.82 -0.02 28.40
N LYS A 52 20.44 1.16 28.24
CA LYS A 52 21.64 1.54 29.01
C LYS A 52 21.33 1.80 30.48
N THR A 53 20.21 2.43 30.80
CA THR A 53 19.82 2.67 32.21
C THR A 53 19.43 1.36 32.89
N ALA A 54 18.63 0.51 32.24
CA ALA A 54 18.30 -0.84 32.74
C ALA A 54 19.56 -1.70 32.95
N SER A 55 20.49 -1.69 31.99
CA SER A 55 21.78 -2.41 32.08
C SER A 55 22.75 -1.84 33.14
N GLY A 56 22.48 -0.67 33.73
CA GLY A 56 23.29 -0.08 34.80
C GLY A 56 22.80 -0.42 36.21
N GLY A 57 21.56 -0.86 36.37
CA GLY A 57 20.96 -1.22 37.66
C GLY A 57 21.27 -2.66 38.06
N GLY A 58 22.37 -2.88 38.78
CA GLY A 58 22.85 -4.22 39.17
C GLY A 58 22.02 -4.93 40.25
N ASN A 59 20.72 -5.16 40.03
CA ASN A 59 19.82 -5.70 41.05
C ASN A 59 18.75 -6.68 40.49
N GLY A 60 18.98 -7.98 40.67
CA GLY A 60 17.94 -9.03 40.60
C GLY A 60 17.53 -9.53 39.20
N ALA A 61 17.11 -10.80 39.12
CA ALA A 61 16.83 -11.52 37.87
C ALA A 61 15.65 -10.98 37.04
N HIS A 62 14.83 -10.07 37.57
CA HIS A 62 13.81 -9.38 36.77
C HIS A 62 14.41 -8.39 35.77
N SER A 63 15.60 -7.83 36.04
CA SER A 63 16.25 -6.88 35.12
C SER A 63 16.71 -7.56 33.83
N ASP A 64 17.15 -8.82 33.87
CA ASP A 64 17.53 -9.59 32.67
C ASP A 64 16.35 -9.82 31.71
N GLU A 65 15.14 -10.04 32.24
CA GLU A 65 13.93 -10.28 31.46
C GLU A 65 13.43 -8.98 30.79
N GLU A 66 13.50 -7.85 31.50
CA GLU A 66 13.20 -6.51 30.97
C GLU A 66 14.26 -6.06 29.94
N VAL A 67 15.54 -6.31 30.20
CA VAL A 67 16.66 -6.08 29.26
C VAL A 67 16.53 -6.98 28.02
N ALA A 68 16.02 -8.20 28.13
CA ALA A 68 15.71 -9.07 26.99
C ALA A 68 14.52 -8.55 26.17
N ALA A 69 13.48 -8.04 26.83
CA ALA A 69 12.33 -7.40 26.16
C ALA A 69 12.77 -6.14 25.39
N LEU A 70 13.54 -5.24 26.01
CA LEU A 70 14.07 -4.04 25.36
C LEU A 70 14.99 -4.37 24.17
N LYS A 71 15.88 -5.38 24.28
CA LYS A 71 16.69 -5.87 23.15
C LYS A 71 15.82 -6.36 21.99
N LYS A 72 14.72 -7.07 22.28
CA LYS A 72 13.77 -7.55 21.28
C LYS A 72 13.01 -6.40 20.62
N GLU A 73 12.55 -5.40 21.38
CA GLU A 73 11.88 -4.24 20.80
C GLU A 73 12.83 -3.43 19.91
N ILE A 74 14.05 -3.13 20.38
CA ILE A 74 15.11 -2.47 19.57
C ILE A 74 15.35 -3.22 18.27
N ALA A 75 15.41 -4.55 18.28
CA ALA A 75 15.56 -5.35 17.07
C ALA A 75 14.37 -5.17 16.10
N THR A 76 13.12 -5.20 16.59
CA THR A 76 11.93 -4.99 15.75
C THR A 76 11.83 -3.56 15.19
N VAL A 77 12.17 -2.53 15.97
CA VAL A 77 12.15 -1.14 15.50
C VAL A 77 13.29 -0.90 14.51
N THR A 78 14.48 -1.49 14.72
CA THR A 78 15.60 -1.45 13.77
C THR A 78 15.26 -2.17 12.46
N GLN A 79 14.50 -3.27 12.52
CA GLN A 79 13.97 -3.91 11.32
C GLN A 79 13.02 -2.98 10.57
N HIS A 80 12.06 -2.34 11.25
CA HIS A 80 11.13 -1.41 10.61
C HIS A 80 11.84 -0.18 10.02
N GLU A 81 12.87 0.36 10.68
CA GLU A 81 13.73 1.42 10.14
C GLU A 81 14.42 0.99 8.82
N ASN A 82 14.82 -0.28 8.71
CA ASN A 82 15.44 -0.84 7.51
C ASN A 82 14.42 -1.15 6.39
N GLU A 83 13.21 -1.58 6.74
CA GLU A 83 12.10 -1.74 5.80
C GLU A 83 11.64 -0.39 5.23
N LEU A 84 11.59 0.66 6.05
CA LEU A 84 11.37 2.05 5.61
C LEU A 84 12.46 2.53 4.65
N LYS A 85 13.75 2.30 4.95
CA LYS A 85 14.87 2.60 4.01
C LYS A 85 14.71 1.85 2.67
N ALA A 86 14.32 0.57 2.72
CA ALA A 86 14.12 -0.25 1.53
C ALA A 86 12.93 0.24 0.68
N ARG A 87 11.79 0.55 1.31
CA ARG A 87 10.63 1.18 0.64
C ARG A 87 10.99 2.54 0.04
N ALA A 88 11.67 3.40 0.80
CA ALA A 88 12.10 4.72 0.33
C ALA A 88 13.02 4.64 -0.90
N LYS A 89 13.98 3.71 -0.91
CA LYS A 89 14.83 3.46 -2.08
C LYS A 89 14.02 2.95 -3.27
N THR A 90 13.19 1.92 -3.06
CA THR A 90 12.39 1.31 -4.14
C THR A 90 11.44 2.31 -4.78
N PHE A 91 10.80 3.17 -3.97
CA PHE A 91 9.98 4.28 -4.45
C PHE A 91 10.80 5.32 -5.20
N ALA A 92 11.95 5.74 -4.68
CA ALA A 92 12.82 6.71 -5.34
C ALA A 92 13.31 6.21 -6.71
N ASP A 93 13.72 4.95 -6.81
CA ASP A 93 14.15 4.32 -8.07
C ASP A 93 12.96 4.20 -9.06
N SER A 94 11.76 3.82 -8.58
CA SER A 94 10.53 3.76 -9.38
C SER A 94 10.10 5.13 -9.92
N MET A 95 10.00 6.14 -9.06
CA MET A 95 9.60 7.50 -9.46
C MET A 95 10.65 8.15 -10.36
N LYS A 96 11.94 7.84 -10.19
CA LYS A 96 13.00 8.30 -11.09
C LYS A 96 12.85 7.71 -12.49
N ALA A 97 12.51 6.42 -12.61
CA ALA A 97 12.20 5.80 -13.90
C ALA A 97 10.93 6.41 -14.54
N GLN A 98 9.89 6.68 -13.74
CA GLN A 98 8.64 7.27 -14.22
C GLN A 98 8.81 8.75 -14.66
N LEU A 99 9.58 9.54 -13.90
CA LEU A 99 9.96 10.92 -14.27
C LEU A 99 10.83 10.97 -15.52
N GLN A 100 11.73 10.00 -15.73
CA GLN A 100 12.47 9.90 -16.98
C GLN A 100 11.55 9.55 -18.15
N THR A 101 10.65 8.58 -17.96
CA THR A 101 9.68 8.15 -18.99
C THR A 101 8.77 9.28 -19.47
N GLU A 102 8.26 10.15 -18.59
CA GLU A 102 7.47 11.32 -19.04
C GLU A 102 8.34 12.45 -19.62
N LYS A 103 9.59 12.66 -19.15
CA LYS A 103 10.53 13.58 -19.82
C LYS A 103 10.79 13.17 -21.27
N ASP A 104 11.08 11.89 -21.50
CA ASP A 104 11.39 11.37 -22.84
C ASP A 104 10.18 11.49 -23.78
N LYS A 105 8.95 11.42 -23.24
CA LYS A 105 7.71 11.70 -23.98
C LYS A 105 7.54 13.19 -24.33
N VAL A 106 7.78 14.09 -23.37
CA VAL A 106 7.74 15.55 -23.62
C VAL A 106 8.73 15.92 -24.72
N HIS A 107 10.00 15.49 -24.61
CA HIS A 107 11.02 15.74 -25.63
C HIS A 107 10.66 15.19 -27.02
N LYS A 108 9.95 14.05 -27.09
CA LYS A 108 9.47 13.51 -28.37
C LYS A 108 8.36 14.37 -28.98
N LEU A 109 7.41 14.86 -28.18
CA LEU A 109 6.35 15.75 -28.63
C LEU A 109 6.87 17.15 -29.01
N GLU A 110 7.85 17.69 -28.28
CA GLU A 110 8.57 18.92 -28.64
C GLU A 110 9.23 18.79 -30.01
N LYS A 111 9.93 17.68 -30.28
CA LYS A 111 10.57 17.41 -31.57
C LYS A 111 9.56 17.22 -32.71
N GLU A 112 8.46 16.51 -32.47
CA GLU A 112 7.39 16.35 -33.45
C GLU A 112 6.70 17.69 -33.77
N LEU A 113 6.59 18.60 -32.80
CA LEU A 113 6.10 19.97 -32.99
C LEU A 113 7.06 20.79 -33.87
N GLU A 114 8.37 20.76 -33.61
CA GLU A 114 9.38 21.46 -34.41
C GLU A 114 9.38 20.99 -35.88
N GLU A 115 9.37 19.68 -36.11
CA GLU A 115 9.33 19.09 -37.46
C GLU A 115 8.06 19.52 -38.23
N LYS A 116 6.90 19.60 -37.56
CA LYS A 116 5.64 20.06 -38.19
C LYS A 116 5.62 21.56 -38.47
N MET A 117 6.23 22.39 -37.61
CA MET A 117 6.37 23.83 -37.88
C MET A 117 7.31 24.08 -39.07
N ALA A 118 8.43 23.35 -39.18
CA ALA A 118 9.34 23.46 -40.32
C ALA A 118 8.68 23.04 -41.65
N ALA A 119 7.91 21.96 -41.65
CA ALA A 119 7.19 21.50 -42.85
C ALA A 119 6.20 22.55 -43.38
N LEU A 120 5.47 23.25 -42.50
CA LEU A 120 4.47 24.24 -42.89
C LEU A 120 5.10 25.44 -43.62
N ALA A 121 6.26 25.91 -43.15
CA ALA A 121 7.01 26.98 -43.80
C ALA A 121 7.47 26.63 -45.23
N SER A 122 7.67 25.34 -45.54
CA SER A 122 8.12 24.90 -46.87
C SER A 122 7.02 24.83 -47.94
N ALA A 123 5.74 24.84 -47.54
CA ALA A 123 4.61 24.61 -48.45
C ALA A 123 4.05 25.88 -49.12
N ALA A 124 4.50 27.08 -48.71
CA ALA A 124 3.88 28.35 -49.08
C ALA A 124 4.39 28.98 -50.40
N THR A 125 5.23 28.30 -51.18
CA THR A 125 6.10 28.94 -52.19
C THR A 125 5.84 28.59 -53.66
N ASN A 126 4.91 27.70 -54.03
CA ASN A 126 4.76 27.21 -55.42
C ASN A 126 3.29 26.99 -55.89
N ALA A 127 2.76 27.83 -56.80
CA ALA A 127 1.66 27.50 -57.74
C ALA A 127 1.35 28.60 -58.79
N ALA A 128 1.36 28.27 -60.10
CA ALA A 128 0.85 29.03 -61.29
C ALA A 128 0.90 28.09 -62.55
N SER A 129 0.46 28.36 -63.81
CA SER A 129 -0.07 29.53 -64.56
C SER A 129 -0.90 29.08 -65.81
N SER A 130 -1.62 30.01 -66.47
CA SER A 130 -1.86 30.08 -67.95
C SER A 130 -2.92 29.17 -68.64
N ASP A 131 -3.27 29.33 -69.95
CA ASP A 131 -4.12 30.36 -70.62
C ASP A 131 -4.42 30.00 -72.14
N LEU A 132 -5.33 30.74 -72.83
CA LEU A 132 -5.26 31.25 -74.25
C LEU A 132 -5.91 30.55 -75.51
N LEU A 133 -6.94 31.22 -76.12
CA LEU A 133 -7.35 31.46 -77.57
C LEU A 133 -7.32 30.36 -78.71
N GLY A 134 -7.85 30.51 -79.97
CA GLY A 134 -8.79 31.45 -80.65
C GLY A 134 -8.73 31.53 -82.23
N PHE A 135 -9.86 31.82 -82.94
CA PHE A 135 -10.11 32.40 -84.31
C PHE A 135 -9.54 31.85 -85.68
N GLY A 136 -10.26 32.11 -86.81
CA GLY A 136 -9.76 32.13 -88.23
C GLY A 136 -10.81 31.87 -89.37
N ASP A 137 -10.79 32.58 -90.52
CA ASP A 137 -11.85 32.50 -91.60
C ASP A 137 -11.51 33.01 -93.05
N THR A 138 -12.20 32.50 -94.10
CA THR A 138 -12.30 32.92 -95.55
C THR A 138 -11.02 32.93 -96.46
N SER A 139 -11.01 33.16 -97.81
CA SER A 139 -12.03 33.60 -98.81
C SER A 139 -11.73 33.21 -100.29
N ASN A 140 -12.75 33.37 -101.15
CA ASN A 140 -12.76 33.64 -102.61
C ASN A 140 -12.34 32.59 -103.67
N LYS A 141 -12.82 32.84 -104.90
CA LYS A 141 -12.97 31.88 -106.01
C LYS A 141 -12.92 32.61 -107.36
N ASP A 142 -12.36 31.97 -108.41
CA ASP A 142 -12.64 32.26 -109.84
C ASP A 142 -12.00 31.24 -110.81
N ALA A 143 -11.30 30.23 -110.27
CA ALA A 143 -11.25 28.91 -110.92
C ALA A 143 -12.65 28.24 -111.01
N GLU A 144 -13.69 28.95 -110.51
CA GLU A 144 -14.92 28.44 -109.91
C GLU A 144 -15.74 27.51 -110.80
N ILE A 145 -15.60 27.44 -112.13
CA ILE A 145 -16.55 26.67 -112.98
C ILE A 145 -16.16 25.20 -113.19
N GLU A 146 -14.92 24.85 -113.55
CA GLU A 146 -14.50 23.43 -113.54
C GLU A 146 -13.97 23.04 -112.14
N GLU A 147 -13.51 24.03 -111.37
CA GLU A 147 -13.47 23.92 -109.92
C GLU A 147 -14.88 23.69 -109.36
N LEU A 148 -16.01 24.16 -109.94
CA LEU A 148 -17.38 23.86 -109.44
C LEU A 148 -17.75 22.40 -109.64
N LYS A 149 -17.13 21.71 -110.59
CA LYS A 149 -17.37 20.30 -110.89
C LYS A 149 -16.46 19.40 -110.05
N ILE A 150 -15.20 19.79 -109.89
CA ILE A 150 -14.29 19.24 -108.89
C ILE A 150 -14.77 19.56 -107.45
N LYS A 151 -15.50 20.66 -107.24
CA LYS A 151 -16.29 21.01 -106.04
C LYS A 151 -17.70 20.44 -106.07
N LEU A 152 -18.21 19.81 -107.14
CA LEU A 152 -19.49 19.09 -107.06
C LEU A 152 -19.21 17.68 -106.58
N GLN A 153 -18.25 17.00 -107.23
CA GLN A 153 -17.70 15.74 -106.75
C GLN A 153 -16.93 15.95 -105.42
N GLY A 154 -16.32 17.13 -105.26
CA GLY A 154 -15.72 17.61 -104.03
C GLY A 154 -16.73 17.93 -102.95
N VAL A 155 -17.88 18.57 -103.23
CA VAL A 155 -18.99 18.72 -102.28
C VAL A 155 -19.73 17.40 -102.05
N GLU A 156 -19.66 16.41 -102.93
CA GLU A 156 -20.13 15.05 -102.65
C GLU A 156 -19.17 14.32 -101.70
N GLN A 157 -17.85 14.43 -101.91
CA GLN A 157 -16.85 13.91 -100.97
C GLN A 157 -16.84 14.67 -99.64
N GLU A 158 -16.92 16.00 -99.66
CA GLU A 158 -17.04 16.87 -98.49
C GLU A 158 -18.40 16.71 -97.81
N THR A 159 -19.53 16.49 -98.50
CA THR A 159 -20.79 16.17 -97.80
C THR A 159 -20.84 14.73 -97.33
N SER A 160 -20.09 13.79 -97.91
CA SER A 160 -19.85 12.48 -97.28
C SER A 160 -18.96 12.63 -96.03
N GLY A 161 -17.88 13.41 -96.13
CA GLY A 161 -16.96 13.70 -95.02
C GLY A 161 -17.58 14.58 -93.95
N LEU A 162 -18.51 15.48 -94.27
CA LEU A 162 -19.30 16.28 -93.35
C LEU A 162 -20.46 15.48 -92.78
N ARG A 163 -21.01 14.47 -93.48
CA ARG A 163 -21.92 13.48 -92.86
C ARG A 163 -21.17 12.58 -91.89
N ASP A 164 -19.95 12.16 -92.21
CA ASP A 164 -19.12 11.35 -91.31
C ASP A 164 -18.54 12.18 -90.16
N GLN A 165 -18.19 13.45 -90.37
CA GLN A 165 -17.82 14.39 -89.30
C GLN A 165 -19.04 14.77 -88.46
N LEU A 166 -20.23 14.99 -89.05
CA LEU A 166 -21.47 15.24 -88.31
C LEU A 166 -21.85 13.99 -87.51
N ARG A 167 -21.71 12.80 -88.09
CA ARG A 167 -21.93 11.53 -87.38
C ARG A 167 -20.92 11.34 -86.24
N GLN A 168 -19.63 11.60 -86.47
CA GLN A 168 -18.63 11.61 -85.40
C GLN A 168 -18.89 12.70 -84.36
N ALA A 169 -19.42 13.85 -84.74
CA ALA A 169 -19.80 14.93 -83.82
C ALA A 169 -21.06 14.56 -83.03
N GLU A 170 -22.04 13.90 -83.63
CA GLU A 170 -23.21 13.33 -82.95
C GLU A 170 -22.82 12.19 -82.01
N GLU A 171 -21.93 11.28 -82.42
CA GLU A 171 -21.43 10.18 -81.60
C GLU A 171 -20.58 10.74 -80.43
N ARG A 172 -19.73 11.76 -80.68
CA ARG A 172 -19.03 12.51 -79.61
C ARG A 172 -19.98 13.31 -78.71
N ALA A 173 -21.05 13.89 -79.24
CA ALA A 173 -22.04 14.63 -78.44
C ALA A 173 -22.91 13.69 -77.61
N LYS A 174 -23.26 12.52 -78.13
CA LYS A 174 -23.93 11.43 -77.38
C LYS A 174 -23.00 10.91 -76.28
N GLN A 175 -21.72 10.69 -76.58
CA GLN A 175 -20.71 10.30 -75.59
C GLN A 175 -20.54 11.39 -74.52
N ALA A 176 -20.29 12.64 -74.89
CA ALA A 176 -20.16 13.75 -73.94
C ALA A 176 -21.44 13.98 -73.11
N SER A 177 -22.63 13.74 -73.67
CA SER A 177 -23.89 13.78 -72.92
C SER A 177 -24.03 12.60 -71.94
N GLN A 178 -23.51 11.42 -72.29
CA GLN A 178 -23.45 10.27 -71.40
C GLN A 178 -22.40 10.46 -70.29
N ASP A 179 -21.22 10.98 -70.61
CA ASP A 179 -20.16 11.30 -69.66
C ASP A 179 -20.62 12.40 -68.69
N ALA A 180 -21.31 13.43 -69.18
CA ALA A 180 -21.91 14.48 -68.34
C ALA A 180 -22.99 13.94 -67.39
N ARG A 181 -23.79 12.96 -67.82
CA ARG A 181 -24.74 12.26 -66.94
C ARG A 181 -24.02 11.43 -65.88
N GLN A 182 -23.01 10.65 -66.27
CA GLN A 182 -22.22 9.86 -65.31
C GLN A 182 -21.49 10.77 -64.29
N ALA A 183 -21.00 11.93 -64.71
CA ALA A 183 -20.43 12.94 -63.82
C ALA A 183 -21.49 13.56 -62.89
N GLN A 184 -22.72 13.80 -63.37
CA GLN A 184 -23.84 14.29 -62.57
C GLN A 184 -24.30 13.25 -61.53
N ASP A 185 -24.45 11.98 -61.93
CA ASP A 185 -24.81 10.87 -61.05
C ASP A 185 -23.74 10.66 -59.96
N ALA A 186 -22.45 10.72 -60.34
CA ALA A 186 -21.33 10.65 -59.40
C ALA A 186 -21.31 11.85 -58.45
N LEU A 187 -21.56 13.08 -58.92
CA LEU A 187 -21.65 14.27 -58.09
C LEU A 187 -22.80 14.15 -57.08
N GLN A 188 -23.96 13.63 -57.49
CA GLN A 188 -25.12 13.42 -56.62
C GLN A 188 -24.87 12.31 -55.58
N SER A 189 -24.12 11.26 -55.94
CA SER A 189 -23.63 10.25 -55.00
C SER A 189 -22.63 10.82 -53.99
N HIS A 190 -21.75 11.74 -54.40
CA HIS A 190 -20.83 12.42 -53.50
C HIS A 190 -21.53 13.41 -52.57
N GLN A 191 -22.53 14.15 -53.06
CA GLN A 191 -23.37 15.04 -52.26
C GLN A 191 -24.11 14.26 -51.16
N THR A 192 -24.84 13.22 -51.53
CA THR A 192 -25.57 12.38 -50.55
C THR A 192 -24.64 11.68 -49.55
N SER A 193 -23.44 11.27 -49.95
CA SER A 193 -22.41 10.76 -49.02
C SER A 193 -21.86 11.86 -48.09
N SER A 194 -21.74 13.10 -48.56
CA SER A 194 -21.28 14.24 -47.76
C SER A 194 -22.35 14.64 -46.73
N ASP A 195 -23.62 14.71 -47.14
CA ASP A 195 -24.74 15.03 -46.26
C ASP A 195 -24.91 13.97 -45.16
N ALA A 196 -24.70 12.69 -45.48
CA ALA A 196 -24.68 11.61 -44.50
C ALA A 196 -23.54 11.77 -43.46
N GLN A 197 -22.33 12.14 -43.90
CA GLN A 197 -21.21 12.42 -42.98
C GLN A 197 -21.47 13.65 -42.12
N ILE A 198 -22.06 14.71 -42.68
CA ILE A 198 -22.44 15.91 -41.93
C ILE A 198 -23.50 15.57 -40.87
N ALA A 199 -24.50 14.74 -41.21
CA ALA A 199 -25.51 14.29 -40.27
C ALA A 199 -24.92 13.43 -39.13
N GLN A 200 -23.96 12.55 -39.44
CA GLN A 200 -23.24 11.76 -38.43
C GLN A 200 -22.43 12.68 -37.48
N LEU A 201 -21.62 13.60 -38.02
CA LEU A 201 -20.83 14.53 -37.20
C LEU A 201 -21.71 15.44 -36.32
N GLN A 202 -22.89 15.82 -36.80
CA GLN A 202 -23.87 16.56 -35.98
C GLN A 202 -24.47 15.71 -34.85
N ALA A 203 -24.63 14.40 -35.04
CA ALA A 203 -25.07 13.49 -33.98
C ALA A 203 -23.97 13.28 -32.93
N GLU A 204 -22.73 13.06 -33.37
CA GLU A 204 -21.57 12.92 -32.49
C GLU A 204 -21.32 14.20 -31.65
N LEU A 205 -21.42 15.39 -32.27
CA LEU A 205 -21.33 16.67 -31.55
C LEU A 205 -22.41 16.82 -30.46
N ARG A 206 -23.66 16.42 -30.74
CA ARG A 206 -24.74 16.44 -29.74
C ARG A 206 -24.48 15.46 -28.59
N GLN A 207 -23.94 14.29 -28.89
CA GLN A 207 -23.57 13.31 -27.86
C GLN A 207 -22.44 13.83 -26.97
N ILE A 208 -21.41 14.45 -27.56
CA ILE A 208 -20.31 15.10 -26.82
C ILE A 208 -20.87 16.20 -25.90
N GLN A 209 -21.75 17.08 -26.43
CA GLN A 209 -22.40 18.13 -25.63
C GLN A 209 -23.26 17.59 -24.48
N SER A 210 -23.92 16.42 -24.64
CA SER A 210 -24.61 15.78 -23.52
C SER A 210 -23.64 15.26 -22.46
N HIS A 211 -22.56 14.59 -22.85
CA HIS A 211 -21.55 14.09 -21.92
C HIS A 211 -20.79 15.22 -21.20
N GLU A 212 -20.51 16.33 -21.88
CA GLU A 212 -19.91 17.53 -21.29
C GLU A 212 -20.80 18.10 -20.18
N LYS A 213 -22.10 18.23 -20.45
CA LYS A 213 -23.09 18.70 -19.47
C LYS A 213 -23.27 17.73 -18.29
N ASP A 214 -23.27 16.42 -18.55
CA ASP A 214 -23.35 15.40 -17.50
C ASP A 214 -22.11 15.45 -16.60
N LEU A 215 -20.91 15.57 -17.18
CA LEU A 215 -19.64 15.75 -16.47
C LEU A 215 -19.61 17.03 -15.64
N GLU A 216 -20.11 18.15 -16.17
CA GLU A 216 -20.19 19.42 -15.43
C GLU A 216 -21.18 19.34 -14.25
N SER A 217 -22.30 18.63 -14.42
CA SER A 217 -23.24 18.36 -13.31
C SER A 217 -22.61 17.45 -12.24
N SER A 218 -21.86 16.42 -12.65
CA SER A 218 -21.11 15.54 -11.74
C SER A 218 -20.03 16.31 -10.99
N LYS A 219 -19.31 17.23 -11.66
CA LYS A 219 -18.31 18.09 -11.04
C LYS A 219 -18.93 18.95 -9.94
N GLY A 220 -20.03 19.66 -10.24
CA GLY A 220 -20.76 20.45 -9.24
C GLY A 220 -21.22 19.61 -8.04
N SER A 221 -21.67 18.38 -8.27
CA SER A 221 -22.01 17.45 -7.18
C SER A 221 -20.80 17.03 -6.34
N THR A 222 -19.61 16.85 -6.94
CA THR A 222 -18.39 16.54 -6.19
C THR A 222 -17.86 17.75 -5.41
N GLU A 223 -17.93 18.96 -5.97
CA GLU A 223 -17.54 20.20 -5.29
C GLU A 223 -18.43 20.49 -4.07
N ALA A 224 -19.74 20.23 -4.18
CA ALA A 224 -20.66 20.29 -3.05
C ALA A 224 -20.34 19.26 -1.96
N ALA A 225 -20.01 18.01 -2.33
CA ALA A 225 -19.61 16.97 -1.40
C ALA A 225 -18.31 17.34 -0.65
N PHE A 226 -17.28 17.81 -1.36
CA PHE A 226 -16.04 18.30 -0.74
C PHE A 226 -16.28 19.48 0.21
N GLY A 227 -17.18 20.42 -0.14
CA GLY A 227 -17.57 21.51 0.76
C GLY A 227 -18.23 21.01 2.05
N GLN A 228 -19.05 19.95 1.96
CA GLN A 228 -19.70 19.34 3.12
C GLN A 228 -18.70 18.56 4.00
N GLU A 229 -17.80 17.76 3.40
CA GLU A 229 -16.72 17.06 4.13
C GLU A 229 -15.77 18.05 4.81
N HIS A 230 -15.39 19.13 4.13
CA HIS A 230 -14.53 20.17 4.71
C HIS A 230 -15.21 20.87 5.91
N SER A 231 -16.51 21.13 5.82
CA SER A 231 -17.31 21.69 6.92
C SER A 231 -17.40 20.73 8.12
N GLN A 232 -17.53 19.43 7.87
CA GLN A 232 -17.49 18.40 8.93
C GLN A 232 -16.09 18.28 9.55
N LEU A 233 -15.03 18.40 8.76
CA LEU A 233 -13.65 18.38 9.23
C LEU A 233 -13.35 19.60 10.12
N GLU A 234 -13.75 20.81 9.73
CA GLU A 234 -13.66 22.00 10.59
C GLU A 234 -14.41 21.81 11.92
N SER A 235 -15.63 21.28 11.88
CA SER A 235 -16.43 21.02 13.08
C SER A 235 -15.73 20.02 14.01
N THR A 236 -15.16 18.96 13.44
CA THR A 236 -14.40 17.93 14.18
C THR A 236 -13.10 18.50 14.76
N MET A 237 -12.40 19.38 14.03
CA MET A 237 -11.21 20.08 14.55
C MET A 237 -11.57 21.00 15.71
N ARG A 238 -12.66 21.78 15.62
CA ARG A 238 -13.14 22.62 16.73
C ARG A 238 -13.53 21.77 17.95
N GLN A 239 -14.19 20.63 17.75
CA GLN A 239 -14.54 19.71 18.84
C GLN A 239 -13.29 19.10 19.51
N ASN A 240 -12.29 18.68 18.73
CA ASN A 240 -11.02 18.19 19.28
C ASN A 240 -10.25 19.28 20.05
N GLN A 241 -10.30 20.54 19.59
CA GLN A 241 -9.73 21.68 20.32
C GLN A 241 -10.39 21.82 21.70
N THR A 242 -11.73 21.87 21.74
CA THR A 242 -12.48 21.97 23.01
C THR A 242 -12.21 20.79 23.96
N LEU A 243 -12.07 19.56 23.44
CA LEU A 243 -11.70 18.39 24.25
C LEU A 243 -10.26 18.51 24.79
N SER A 244 -9.32 19.03 24.01
CA SER A 244 -7.95 19.30 24.46
C SER A 244 -7.94 20.35 25.59
N ASP A 245 -8.71 21.42 25.44
CA ASP A 245 -8.82 22.50 26.43
C ASP A 245 -9.44 21.96 27.75
N GLN A 246 -10.46 21.11 27.66
CA GLN A 246 -11.07 20.41 28.81
C GLN A 246 -10.08 19.47 29.51
N ILE A 247 -9.30 18.68 28.76
CA ILE A 247 -8.25 17.80 29.34
C ILE A 247 -7.20 18.64 30.09
N GLN A 248 -6.82 19.80 29.55
CA GLN A 248 -5.90 20.72 30.22
C GLN A 248 -6.52 21.33 31.49
N GLN A 249 -7.81 21.67 31.48
CA GLN A 249 -8.54 22.14 32.67
C GLN A 249 -8.59 21.05 33.77
N TYR A 250 -8.98 19.81 33.43
CA TYR A 250 -9.01 18.70 34.39
C TYR A 250 -7.61 18.36 34.95
N LYS A 251 -6.54 18.57 34.16
CA LYS A 251 -5.17 18.44 34.68
C LYS A 251 -4.86 19.48 35.76
N ILE A 252 -5.20 20.75 35.52
CA ILE A 252 -5.01 21.84 36.50
C ILE A 252 -5.84 21.59 37.77
N GLU A 253 -7.07 21.08 37.61
CA GLU A 253 -7.93 20.71 38.74
C GLU A 253 -7.33 19.56 39.57
N ASN A 254 -6.77 18.53 38.92
CA ASN A 254 -6.05 17.45 39.61
C ASN A 254 -4.79 17.96 40.34
N GLU A 255 -4.01 18.85 39.74
CA GLU A 255 -2.84 19.46 40.39
C GLU A 255 -3.23 20.33 41.60
N HIS A 256 -4.42 20.95 41.58
CA HIS A 256 -4.97 21.67 42.73
C HIS A 256 -5.45 20.72 43.84
N LEU A 257 -6.20 19.66 43.48
CA LEU A 257 -6.68 18.65 44.43
C LEU A 257 -5.52 17.90 45.09
N GLN A 258 -4.45 17.58 44.35
CA GLN A 258 -3.25 16.96 44.92
C GLN A 258 -2.56 17.86 45.96
N LYS A 259 -2.48 19.17 45.72
CA LYS A 259 -1.98 20.14 46.72
C LYS A 259 -2.89 20.20 47.95
N GLN A 260 -4.20 20.22 47.75
CA GLN A 260 -5.17 20.24 48.87
C GLN A 260 -5.08 18.96 49.72
N VAL A 261 -4.79 17.80 49.12
CA VAL A 261 -4.51 16.55 49.87
C VAL A 261 -3.21 16.67 50.65
N ALA A 262 -2.11 17.12 50.03
CA ALA A 262 -0.83 17.31 50.73
C ALA A 262 -0.91 18.31 51.91
N ASP A 263 -1.66 19.41 51.74
CA ASP A 263 -1.94 20.37 52.81
C ASP A 263 -2.74 19.74 53.96
N LYS A 264 -3.58 18.73 53.68
CA LYS A 264 -4.35 17.98 54.69
C LYS A 264 -3.52 16.92 55.38
N ASP A 265 -2.66 16.21 54.66
CA ASP A 265 -1.71 15.25 55.24
C ASP A 265 -0.74 15.96 56.20
N PHE A 266 -0.24 17.15 55.82
CA PHE A 266 0.56 18.00 56.72
C PHE A 266 -0.22 18.47 57.96
N GLN A 267 -1.51 18.81 57.81
CA GLN A 267 -2.38 19.13 58.95
C GLN A 267 -2.60 17.93 59.88
N LEU A 268 -2.68 16.71 59.35
CA LEU A 268 -2.79 15.48 60.13
C LEU A 268 -1.48 15.14 60.86
N GLU A 269 -0.33 15.24 60.20
CA GLU A 269 0.99 15.03 60.83
C GLU A 269 1.23 16.03 61.98
N LEU A 270 0.84 17.30 61.78
CA LEU A 270 0.89 18.32 62.83
C LEU A 270 -0.02 17.96 64.01
N LEU A 271 -1.25 17.47 63.77
CA LEU A 271 -2.17 17.02 64.83
C LEU A 271 -1.63 15.80 65.59
N ASP A 272 -1.03 14.83 64.90
CA ASP A 272 -0.35 13.70 65.54
C ASP A 272 0.85 14.15 66.38
N SER A 273 1.59 15.18 65.96
CA SER A 273 2.67 15.77 66.76
C SER A 273 2.17 16.42 68.06
N TYR A 274 0.99 17.07 68.02
CA TYR A 274 0.33 17.60 69.22
C TYR A 274 -0.23 16.49 70.11
N ARG A 275 -0.77 15.42 69.51
CA ARG A 275 -1.26 14.25 70.23
C ARG A 275 -0.14 13.57 71.02
N ARG A 276 1.00 13.26 70.38
CA ARG A 276 2.16 12.66 71.08
C ARG A 276 2.64 13.55 72.22
N ARG A 277 2.68 14.87 72.04
CA ARG A 277 3.05 15.82 73.11
C ARG A 277 2.03 15.86 74.26
N ALA A 278 0.76 15.58 74.00
CA ALA A 278 -0.26 15.45 75.04
C ALA A 278 -0.10 14.11 75.80
N GLU A 279 0.19 13.02 75.10
CA GLU A 279 0.50 11.70 75.68
C GLU A 279 1.78 11.78 76.55
N GLU A 280 2.85 12.41 76.06
CA GLU A 280 4.08 12.73 76.82
C GLU A 280 3.81 13.57 78.09
N ALA A 281 2.88 14.51 78.02
CA ALA A 281 2.50 15.36 79.16
C ALA A 281 1.61 14.61 80.18
N GLU A 282 0.78 13.67 79.72
CA GLU A 282 0.01 12.79 80.59
C GLU A 282 0.94 11.80 81.32
N ASP A 283 1.94 11.23 80.66
CA ASP A 283 2.96 10.38 81.28
C ASP A 283 3.78 11.14 82.33
N GLN A 284 4.17 12.39 82.04
CA GLN A 284 4.80 13.27 83.04
C GLN A 284 3.86 13.55 84.23
N GLY A 285 2.58 13.78 83.98
CA GLY A 285 1.55 13.94 85.03
C GLY A 285 1.36 12.66 85.87
N ASN A 286 1.44 11.49 85.25
CA ASN A 286 1.36 10.19 85.91
C ASN A 286 2.60 9.93 86.79
N ALA A 287 3.79 10.26 86.29
CA ALA A 287 5.04 10.18 87.07
C ALA A 287 5.03 11.12 88.29
N LEU A 288 4.57 12.37 88.12
CA LEU A 288 4.41 13.32 89.23
C LEU A 288 3.34 12.85 90.23
N ARG A 289 2.25 12.22 89.79
CA ARG A 289 1.24 11.64 90.69
C ARG A 289 1.79 10.46 91.49
N ALA A 290 2.63 9.62 90.89
CA ALA A 290 3.34 8.55 91.59
C ALA A 290 4.31 9.10 92.65
N GLN A 291 5.11 10.13 92.30
CA GLN A 291 6.01 10.80 93.23
C GLN A 291 5.27 11.46 94.41
N ALA A 292 4.12 12.10 94.14
CA ALA A 292 3.26 12.65 95.19
C ALA A 292 2.72 11.56 96.13
N SER A 293 2.34 10.40 95.60
CA SER A 293 1.91 9.25 96.40
C SER A 293 3.05 8.68 97.27
N GLU A 294 4.27 8.62 96.75
CA GLU A 294 5.44 8.19 97.53
C GLU A 294 5.75 9.18 98.67
N LEU A 295 5.72 10.48 98.39
CA LEU A 295 5.89 11.51 99.41
C LEU A 295 4.79 11.45 100.49
N GLN A 296 3.53 11.20 100.11
CA GLN A 296 2.43 11.05 101.07
C GLN A 296 2.58 9.79 101.95
N MET A 297 3.10 8.69 101.40
CA MET A 297 3.47 7.50 102.18
C MET A 297 4.60 7.81 103.19
N ARG A 298 5.63 8.56 102.78
CA ARG A 298 6.71 9.01 103.69
C ARG A 298 6.20 9.91 104.81
N VAL A 299 5.30 10.86 104.50
CA VAL A 299 4.66 11.74 105.51
C VAL A 299 3.82 10.92 106.50
N SER A 300 3.06 9.92 106.02
CA SER A 300 2.27 9.05 106.90
C SER A 300 3.16 8.22 107.84
N ALA A 301 4.29 7.69 107.33
CA ALA A 301 5.27 6.99 108.15
C ALA A 301 5.90 7.90 109.22
N GLN A 302 6.26 9.14 108.88
CA GLN A 302 6.77 10.11 109.85
C GLN A 302 5.72 10.54 110.87
N GLN A 303 4.43 10.59 110.51
CA GLN A 303 3.34 10.82 111.48
C GLN A 303 3.20 9.66 112.47
N GLU A 304 3.32 8.41 112.00
CA GLU A 304 3.29 7.23 112.88
C GLU A 304 4.52 7.16 113.80
N GLU A 305 5.70 7.52 113.30
CA GLU A 305 6.94 7.61 114.07
C GLU A 305 6.89 8.73 115.12
N SER A 306 6.37 9.91 114.74
CA SER A 306 6.11 11.02 115.66
C SER A 306 5.11 10.65 116.76
N ALA A 307 4.02 9.95 116.41
CA ALA A 307 3.04 9.46 117.38
C ALA A 307 3.66 8.48 118.40
N LYS A 308 4.57 7.60 117.95
CA LYS A 308 5.33 6.71 118.84
C LYS A 308 6.26 7.49 119.78
N ALA A 309 6.95 8.53 119.28
CA ALA A 309 7.79 9.40 120.10
C ALA A 309 6.97 10.19 121.14
N CYS A 310 5.80 10.72 120.78
CA CYS A 310 4.89 11.36 121.73
C CYS A 310 4.40 10.39 122.81
N ALA A 311 4.04 9.14 122.45
CA ALA A 311 3.64 8.12 123.42
C ALA A 311 4.77 7.80 124.41
N GLN A 312 6.01 7.69 123.94
CA GLN A 312 7.19 7.52 124.80
C GLN A 312 7.42 8.72 125.74
N SER A 313 7.18 9.94 125.28
CA SER A 313 7.27 11.15 126.12
C SER A 313 6.25 11.11 127.27
N VAL A 314 5.00 10.71 126.99
CA VAL A 314 3.94 10.60 128.03
C VAL A 314 4.28 9.50 129.05
N ASP A 315 4.85 8.37 128.62
CA ASP A 315 5.29 7.31 129.55
C ASP A 315 6.47 7.75 130.44
N LEU A 316 7.37 8.60 129.91
CA LEU A 316 8.46 9.21 130.68
C LEU A 316 7.94 10.27 131.67
N GLU A 317 6.98 11.10 131.26
CA GLU A 317 6.31 12.06 132.15
C GLU A 317 5.57 11.35 133.31
N ARG A 318 4.91 10.22 133.02
CA ARG A 318 4.29 9.37 134.05
C ARG A 318 5.32 8.82 135.04
N GLN A 319 6.44 8.27 134.56
CA GLN A 319 7.53 7.78 135.42
C GLN A 319 8.12 8.91 136.29
N LEU A 320 8.26 10.11 135.73
CA LEU A 320 8.78 11.28 136.45
C LEU A 320 7.79 11.75 137.52
N SER A 321 6.48 11.75 137.23
CA SER A 321 5.42 12.02 138.21
C SER A 321 5.38 10.98 139.34
N GLU A 322 5.50 9.69 139.02
CA GLU A 322 5.59 8.60 139.99
C GLU A 322 6.81 8.80 140.92
N MET A 323 7.98 9.10 140.36
CA MET A 323 9.20 9.41 141.11
C MET A 323 9.04 10.65 142.02
N THR A 324 8.39 11.72 141.54
CA THR A 324 8.09 12.91 142.36
C THR A 324 7.19 12.56 143.54
N SER A 325 6.13 11.76 143.33
CA SER A 325 5.22 11.33 144.42
C SER A 325 5.92 10.47 145.48
N LEU A 326 6.96 9.72 145.10
CA LEU A 326 7.79 8.95 146.03
C LEU A 326 8.72 9.88 146.83
N TYR A 327 9.31 10.89 146.20
CA TYR A 327 10.16 11.89 146.87
C TYR A 327 9.37 12.71 147.90
N GLU A 328 8.16 13.16 147.56
CA GLU A 328 7.24 13.83 148.49
C GLU A 328 6.90 12.94 149.69
N ARG A 329 6.59 11.66 149.45
CA ARG A 329 6.27 10.69 150.50
C ARG A 329 7.45 10.46 151.46
N VAL A 330 8.68 10.43 150.94
CA VAL A 330 9.91 10.32 151.75
C VAL A 330 10.13 11.58 152.60
N ASN A 331 9.89 12.78 152.06
CA ASN A 331 9.98 14.02 152.82
C ASN A 331 8.91 14.14 153.91
N MET A 332 7.67 13.70 153.65
CA MET A 332 6.63 13.62 154.67
C MET A 332 6.99 12.65 155.80
N GLY A 333 7.57 11.48 155.46
CA GLY A 333 8.08 10.53 156.46
C GLY A 333 9.21 11.11 157.32
N ARG A 334 10.13 11.88 156.73
CA ARG A 334 11.15 12.64 157.48
C ARG A 334 10.52 13.65 158.44
N SER A 335 9.62 14.49 157.94
CA SER A 335 8.98 15.53 158.76
C SER A 335 8.18 14.95 159.94
N GLN A 336 7.58 13.76 159.79
CA GLN A 336 6.94 13.05 160.90
C GLN A 336 7.95 12.53 161.94
N SER A 337 9.11 12.04 161.50
CA SER A 337 10.20 11.65 162.41
C SER A 337 10.80 12.83 163.16
N ASP A 338 10.94 13.99 162.52
CA ASP A 338 11.44 15.22 163.14
C ASP A 338 10.43 15.77 164.17
N LEU A 339 9.13 15.64 163.91
CA LEU A 339 8.07 16.01 164.85
C LEU A 339 8.10 15.14 166.12
N GLN A 340 8.24 13.81 165.97
CA GLN A 340 8.38 12.88 167.10
C GLN A 340 9.64 13.17 167.95
N LEU A 341 10.74 13.63 167.32
CA LEU A 341 11.93 14.11 168.03
C LEU A 341 11.66 15.39 168.84
N ALA A 342 10.83 16.32 168.33
CA ALA A 342 10.45 17.53 169.06
C ALA A 342 9.51 17.25 170.25
N GLU A 343 8.60 16.28 170.13
CA GLU A 343 7.75 15.80 171.22
C GLU A 343 8.56 15.11 172.34
N ALA A 344 9.58 14.34 171.95
CA ALA A 344 10.55 13.77 172.90
C ALA A 344 11.43 14.83 173.59
N GLN A 345 11.71 15.96 172.94
CA GLN A 345 12.49 17.06 173.55
C GLN A 345 11.66 17.98 174.48
N THR A 346 10.36 18.12 174.23
CA THR A 346 9.49 18.97 175.06
C THR A 346 9.07 18.29 176.36
N THR A 347 8.82 16.97 176.33
CA THR A 347 8.53 16.16 177.53
C THR A 347 9.66 16.12 178.56
N ILE A 348 10.89 16.45 178.18
CA ILE A 348 12.07 16.56 179.08
C ILE A 348 12.13 17.91 179.83
N LYS A 349 11.38 18.94 179.41
CA LYS A 349 11.55 20.34 179.87
C LYS A 349 10.48 20.86 180.85
N SER A 350 9.55 20.03 181.33
CA SER A 350 8.36 20.50 182.07
C SER A 350 8.19 19.91 183.47
N LEU A 351 9.25 19.91 184.29
CA LEU A 351 9.21 19.64 185.74
C LEU A 351 10.05 20.70 186.49
N GLU A 352 9.64 21.04 187.72
CA GLU A 352 10.16 22.11 188.61
C GLU A 352 9.82 23.58 188.19
N GLY A 353 9.39 24.52 189.06
CA GLY A 353 8.87 24.36 190.43
C GLY A 353 8.69 25.64 191.30
N ALA A 354 7.51 26.31 191.25
CA ALA A 354 6.93 27.19 192.31
C ALA A 354 7.66 28.55 192.64
N ARG A 355 7.14 29.55 193.42
CA ARG A 355 5.86 29.81 194.14
C ARG A 355 5.69 31.32 194.58
N ASP A 356 4.45 31.81 194.78
CA ASP A 356 3.88 32.74 195.83
C ASP A 356 4.67 33.96 196.42
N ARG A 357 4.11 35.08 196.95
CA ARG A 357 2.73 35.65 197.16
C ARG A 357 2.81 37.14 197.60
N VAL A 358 1.65 37.83 197.75
CA VAL A 358 1.23 38.78 198.83
C VAL A 358 0.40 39.97 198.29
N ASP A 359 -0.88 39.99 198.67
CA ASP A 359 -1.85 41.08 198.47
C ASP A 359 -2.28 41.70 199.82
N ASP A 360 -3.28 42.59 199.78
CA ASP A 360 -4.17 43.05 200.88
C ASP A 360 -3.63 43.92 202.03
N VAL A 361 -2.33 44.05 202.28
CA VAL A 361 -1.85 44.83 203.46
C VAL A 361 -2.16 46.34 203.39
N ASN A 362 -1.90 47.00 202.25
CA ASN A 362 -1.84 48.47 202.22
C ASN A 362 -3.14 49.21 201.83
N LYS A 363 -4.28 48.50 201.82
CA LYS A 363 -5.61 49.07 201.50
C LYS A 363 -6.11 50.12 202.51
N GLN A 364 -5.40 50.30 203.62
CA GLN A 364 -5.65 51.29 204.66
C GLN A 364 -4.54 52.35 204.83
N ASN A 365 -3.46 52.35 204.01
CA ASN A 365 -2.61 53.54 203.80
C ASN A 365 -3.28 54.52 202.79
N MET A 366 -4.57 54.69 203.01
CA MET A 366 -5.55 55.55 202.35
C MET A 366 -5.15 57.02 202.28
N GLN A 367 -5.79 57.76 201.36
CA GLN A 367 -6.25 59.16 201.48
C GLN A 367 -5.20 60.27 201.70
N LEU A 368 -3.94 59.96 202.04
CA LEU A 368 -2.84 60.93 202.11
C LEU A 368 -2.06 61.01 200.78
N ASN A 369 -1.92 59.89 200.05
CA ASN A 369 -1.39 59.89 198.68
C ASN A 369 -2.30 60.61 197.68
N GLU A 370 -3.58 60.82 198.01
CA GLU A 370 -4.60 61.38 197.13
C GLU A 370 -4.31 62.84 196.72
N LYS A 371 -3.55 63.58 197.54
CA LYS A 371 -3.03 64.92 197.20
C LYS A 371 -1.72 64.92 196.41
N ILE A 372 -0.96 63.82 196.40
CA ILE A 372 0.23 63.66 195.57
C ILE A 372 -0.20 63.26 194.14
N PHE A 373 -1.18 62.37 194.03
CA PHE A 373 -1.73 61.89 192.76
C PHE A 373 -2.21 63.03 191.83
N GLN A 374 -2.78 64.10 192.40
CA GLN A 374 -3.20 65.28 191.63
C GLN A 374 -2.04 66.02 190.93
N LYS A 375 -0.80 65.93 191.43
CA LYS A 375 0.39 66.48 190.77
C LYS A 375 1.11 65.48 189.86
N GLU A 376 1.03 64.19 190.15
CA GLU A 376 1.49 63.15 189.21
C GLU A 376 0.60 63.09 187.95
N SER A 377 -0.69 63.44 188.05
CA SER A 377 -1.60 63.55 186.91
C SER A 377 -1.14 64.58 185.87
N GLU A 378 -0.61 65.74 186.29
CA GLU A 378 -0.06 66.75 185.37
C GLU A 378 1.21 66.26 184.67
N VAL A 379 2.06 65.52 185.38
CA VAL A 379 3.31 64.95 184.82
C VAL A 379 3.04 63.81 183.85
N ASN A 380 2.02 62.99 184.11
CA ASN A 380 1.64 61.90 183.20
C ASN A 380 0.96 62.42 181.93
N ALA A 381 0.12 63.46 182.00
CA ALA A 381 -0.44 64.12 180.81
C ALA A 381 0.67 64.62 179.86
N LEU A 382 1.71 65.26 180.41
CA LEU A 382 2.87 65.71 179.62
C LEU A 382 3.69 64.55 179.01
N LYS A 383 3.74 63.37 179.66
CA LYS A 383 4.35 62.16 179.09
C LYS A 383 3.52 61.54 177.98
N GLU A 384 2.19 61.57 178.08
CA GLU A 384 1.32 61.11 176.98
C GLU A 384 1.41 62.04 175.78
N ASP A 385 1.52 63.35 175.98
CA ASP A 385 1.71 64.31 174.87
C ASP A 385 3.05 64.15 174.16
N VAL A 386 4.14 63.85 174.87
CA VAL A 386 5.42 63.48 174.24
C VAL A 386 5.29 62.19 173.42
N LYS A 387 4.58 61.16 173.91
CA LYS A 387 4.30 59.94 173.12
C LYS A 387 3.43 60.24 171.90
N ARG A 388 2.36 61.03 172.06
CA ARG A 388 1.39 61.43 171.03
C ARG A 388 2.07 62.17 169.88
N LEU A 389 2.93 63.14 170.19
CA LEU A 389 3.76 63.84 169.22
C LEU A 389 4.78 62.91 168.55
N THR A 390 5.40 61.99 169.29
CA THR A 390 6.33 60.99 168.72
C THR A 390 5.63 60.07 167.71
N SER A 391 4.41 59.62 168.00
CA SER A 391 3.61 58.85 167.03
C SER A 391 3.21 59.68 165.81
N GLN A 392 2.84 60.95 165.98
CA GLN A 392 2.49 61.83 164.86
C GLN A 392 3.69 62.14 163.95
N VAL A 393 4.89 62.34 164.51
CA VAL A 393 6.12 62.49 163.71
C VAL A 393 6.41 61.22 162.90
N LYS A 394 6.24 60.03 163.49
CA LYS A 394 6.43 58.77 162.77
C LYS A 394 5.39 58.59 161.66
N GLU A 395 4.11 58.82 161.94
CA GLU A 395 3.04 58.72 160.96
C GLU A 395 3.21 59.73 159.81
N LEU A 396 3.69 60.94 160.08
CA LEU A 396 4.03 61.93 159.05
C LEU A 396 5.24 61.52 158.21
N ASN A 397 6.24 60.82 158.78
CA ASN A 397 7.36 60.28 158.02
C ASN A 397 6.92 59.12 157.11
N ASP A 398 6.13 58.18 157.64
CA ASP A 398 5.59 57.05 156.88
C ASP A 398 4.70 57.56 155.71
N ARG A 399 3.88 58.59 155.96
CA ARG A 399 3.10 59.30 154.91
C ARG A 399 3.99 59.99 153.87
N LEU A 400 5.13 60.58 154.28
CA LEU A 400 6.07 61.24 153.38
C LEU A 400 6.76 60.23 152.43
N ASP A 401 7.15 59.06 152.93
CA ASP A 401 7.81 58.03 152.12
C ASP A 401 6.83 57.29 151.20
N THR A 402 5.58 57.06 151.61
CA THR A 402 4.53 56.62 150.67
C THR A 402 4.28 57.64 149.56
N SER A 403 4.29 58.95 149.86
CA SER A 403 4.10 60.02 148.86
C SER A 403 5.24 60.06 147.83
N LYS A 404 6.48 59.80 148.24
CA LYS A 404 7.62 59.64 147.31
C LYS A 404 7.46 58.43 146.40
N SER A 405 7.05 57.28 146.95
CA SER A 405 6.81 56.05 146.19
C SER A 405 5.71 56.25 145.13
N ASP A 406 4.60 56.87 145.50
CA ASP A 406 3.50 57.19 144.59
C ASP A 406 3.93 58.12 143.44
N SER A 407 4.77 59.12 143.73
CA SER A 407 5.31 60.05 142.73
C SER A 407 6.22 59.34 141.71
N PHE A 408 7.07 58.41 142.17
CA PHE A 408 7.94 57.60 141.32
C PHE A 408 7.12 56.65 140.43
N ASN A 409 6.20 55.89 141.02
CA ASN A 409 5.37 54.92 140.31
C ASN A 409 4.50 55.60 139.23
N ARG A 410 3.91 56.77 139.52
CA ARG A 410 3.10 57.52 138.54
C ARG A 410 3.91 58.03 137.36
N LYS A 411 5.18 58.42 137.54
CA LYS A 411 6.08 58.76 136.43
C LYS A 411 6.37 57.54 135.55
N GLN A 412 6.83 56.45 136.16
CA GLN A 412 7.18 55.22 135.44
C GLN A 412 5.97 54.65 134.67
N GLN A 413 4.77 54.73 135.26
CA GLN A 413 3.52 54.33 134.62
C GLN A 413 3.15 55.27 133.44
N SER A 414 3.32 56.59 133.59
CA SER A 414 3.10 57.55 132.50
C SER A 414 4.04 57.30 131.31
N GLU A 415 5.33 57.09 131.56
CA GLU A 415 6.32 56.79 130.51
C GLU A 415 5.99 55.47 129.79
N SER A 416 5.54 54.44 130.53
CA SER A 416 5.11 53.17 129.94
C SER A 416 3.87 53.31 129.04
N LEU A 417 2.91 54.17 129.43
CA LEU A 417 1.69 54.43 128.65
C LEU A 417 1.97 55.25 127.40
N GLU A 418 2.94 56.17 127.44
CA GLU A 418 3.35 56.96 126.27
C GLU A 418 4.09 56.10 125.23
N VAL A 419 4.94 55.17 125.68
CA VAL A 419 5.56 54.15 124.82
C VAL A 419 4.50 53.23 124.21
N ALA A 420 3.55 52.71 125.01
CA ALA A 420 2.48 51.85 124.52
C ALA A 420 1.55 52.58 123.52
N LYS A 421 1.22 53.85 123.77
CA LYS A 421 0.47 54.70 122.84
C LYS A 421 1.19 54.87 121.51
N LYS A 422 2.50 55.13 121.53
CA LYS A 422 3.30 55.26 120.32
C LYS A 422 3.36 53.96 119.51
N GLN A 423 3.55 52.82 120.19
CA GLN A 423 3.50 51.49 119.54
C GLN A 423 2.13 51.21 118.90
N ALA A 424 1.03 51.60 119.55
CA ALA A 424 -0.31 51.49 118.99
C ALA A 424 -0.56 52.42 117.79
N GLU A 425 -0.06 53.67 117.84
CA GLU A 425 -0.13 54.61 116.71
C GLU A 425 0.67 54.13 115.50
N ASP A 426 1.86 53.57 115.71
CA ASP A 426 2.70 53.04 114.63
C ASP A 426 2.10 51.75 114.06
N ALA A 427 1.57 50.84 114.89
CA ALA A 427 0.82 49.67 114.43
C ALA A 427 -0.45 50.04 113.64
N ALA A 428 -1.16 51.11 114.01
CA ALA A 428 -2.33 51.60 113.29
C ALA A 428 -1.96 52.16 111.89
N LYS A 429 -0.82 52.87 111.76
CA LYS A 429 -0.28 53.31 110.46
C LYS A 429 0.07 52.11 109.58
N ASP A 430 0.70 51.09 110.16
CA ASP A 430 1.09 49.86 109.48
C ASP A 430 -0.12 49.08 108.95
N LEU A 431 -1.20 49.02 109.74
CA LEU A 431 -2.48 48.40 109.34
C LEU A 431 -3.20 49.21 108.24
N LEU A 432 -3.20 50.55 108.32
CA LEU A 432 -3.72 51.41 107.25
C LEU A 432 -2.94 51.25 105.94
N ALA A 433 -1.61 51.18 106.00
CA ALA A 433 -0.76 50.93 104.84
C ALA A 433 -1.03 49.55 104.21
N LYS A 434 -1.22 48.52 105.04
CA LYS A 434 -1.60 47.16 104.60
C LYS A 434 -3.00 47.13 103.99
N ALA A 435 -3.97 47.86 104.55
CA ALA A 435 -5.32 47.98 103.99
C ALA A 435 -5.29 48.63 102.60
N ALA A 436 -4.65 49.79 102.45
CA ALA A 436 -4.52 50.47 101.15
C ALA A 436 -3.77 49.63 100.10
N ALA A 437 -2.75 48.87 100.51
CA ALA A 437 -2.05 47.93 99.62
C ALA A 437 -2.94 46.76 99.17
N LEU A 438 -3.79 46.22 100.06
CA LEU A 438 -4.77 45.19 99.72
C LEU A 438 -5.89 45.71 98.83
N GLU A 439 -6.40 46.92 99.08
CA GLU A 439 -7.37 47.59 98.20
C GLU A 439 -6.82 47.79 96.79
N LYS A 440 -5.58 48.29 96.67
CA LYS A 440 -4.90 48.43 95.37
C LYS A 440 -4.76 47.08 94.65
N ARG A 441 -4.36 46.03 95.36
CA ARG A 441 -4.25 44.66 94.82
C ARG A 441 -5.61 44.08 94.40
N ASN A 442 -6.70 44.40 95.11
CA ASN A 442 -8.06 44.02 94.71
C ASN A 442 -8.52 44.72 93.43
N HIS A 443 -8.21 46.01 93.26
CA HIS A 443 -8.49 46.73 92.01
C HIS A 443 -7.69 46.14 90.84
N GLU A 444 -6.40 45.85 91.03
CA GLU A 444 -5.54 45.19 90.03
C GLU A 444 -6.05 43.80 89.63
N LEU A 445 -6.48 42.99 90.61
CA LEU A 445 -7.08 41.68 90.35
C LEU A 445 -8.43 41.79 89.63
N THR A 446 -9.28 42.75 90.01
CA THR A 446 -10.59 42.96 89.38
C THR A 446 -10.42 43.35 87.91
N ALA A 447 -9.56 44.32 87.62
CA ALA A 447 -9.24 44.73 86.25
C ALA A 447 -8.61 43.58 85.43
N SER A 448 -7.80 42.72 86.05
CA SER A 448 -7.25 41.51 85.41
C SER A 448 -8.33 40.50 85.07
N VAL A 449 -9.28 40.23 85.98
CA VAL A 449 -10.43 39.33 85.74
C VAL A 449 -11.35 39.88 84.64
N GLU A 450 -11.62 41.18 84.62
CA GLU A 450 -12.40 41.83 83.55
C GLU A 450 -11.71 41.69 82.18
N ALA A 451 -10.39 41.95 82.11
CA ALA A 451 -9.60 41.81 80.89
C ALA A 451 -9.60 40.36 80.36
N VAL A 452 -9.37 39.37 81.23
CA VAL A 452 -9.42 37.93 80.87
C VAL A 452 -10.84 37.52 80.46
N THR A 453 -11.88 38.05 81.10
CA THR A 453 -13.28 37.74 80.76
C THR A 453 -13.66 38.34 79.39
N LYS A 454 -13.14 39.53 79.06
CA LYS A 454 -13.31 40.14 77.74
C LYS A 454 -12.60 39.34 76.64
N ASP A 455 -11.32 39.03 76.82
CA ASP A 455 -10.54 38.22 75.88
C ASP A 455 -11.15 36.82 75.67
N SER A 456 -11.60 36.16 76.75
CA SER A 456 -12.31 34.88 76.68
C SER A 456 -13.61 34.97 75.85
N ASN A 457 -14.40 36.04 76.03
CA ASN A 457 -15.61 36.26 75.23
C ASN A 457 -15.29 36.60 73.76
N GLU A 458 -14.25 37.40 73.48
CA GLU A 458 -13.80 37.65 72.11
C GLU A 458 -13.31 36.38 71.41
N LYS A 459 -12.52 35.55 72.09
CA LYS A 459 -12.07 34.23 71.60
C LYS A 459 -13.26 33.30 71.35
N ARG A 460 -14.21 33.23 72.27
CA ARG A 460 -15.46 32.48 72.12
C ARG A 460 -16.30 32.97 70.93
N GLN A 461 -16.34 34.26 70.66
CA GLN A 461 -17.08 34.83 69.52
C GLN A 461 -16.36 34.57 68.19
N LYS A 462 -15.02 34.73 68.14
CA LYS A 462 -14.19 34.33 66.99
C LYS A 462 -14.35 32.84 66.67
N ALA A 463 -14.35 31.97 67.70
CA ALA A 463 -14.60 30.54 67.54
C ALA A 463 -16.02 30.22 67.01
N LYS A 464 -17.07 30.91 67.48
CA LYS A 464 -18.44 30.77 66.92
C LYS A 464 -18.48 31.14 65.44
N VAL A 465 -17.86 32.25 65.04
CA VAL A 465 -17.80 32.67 63.62
C VAL A 465 -17.06 31.62 62.77
N LEU A 466 -15.93 31.09 63.26
CA LEU A 466 -15.20 30.03 62.57
C LEU A 466 -16.01 28.73 62.42
N VAL A 467 -16.73 28.31 63.47
CA VAL A 467 -17.62 27.13 63.40
C VAL A 467 -18.76 27.34 62.39
N ILE A 468 -19.35 28.53 62.30
CA ILE A 468 -20.36 28.85 61.30
C ILE A 468 -19.76 28.82 59.88
N ALA A 469 -18.58 29.42 59.68
CA ALA A 469 -17.88 29.39 58.39
C ALA A 469 -17.59 27.96 57.92
N LEU A 470 -16.99 27.13 58.78
CA LEU A 470 -16.70 25.71 58.50
C LEU A 470 -17.97 24.88 58.29
N THR A 471 -19.09 25.23 58.94
CA THR A 471 -20.39 24.56 58.72
C THR A 471 -20.96 24.90 57.34
N ASN A 472 -20.87 26.16 56.92
CA ASN A 472 -21.30 26.61 55.59
C ASN A 472 -20.40 26.03 54.49
N GLU A 473 -19.09 25.99 54.70
CA GLU A 473 -18.12 25.35 53.78
C GLU A 473 -18.41 23.85 53.65
N LYS A 474 -18.63 23.14 54.76
CA LYS A 474 -19.03 21.73 54.75
C LYS A 474 -20.33 21.51 53.96
N GLN A 475 -21.33 22.38 54.13
CA GLN A 475 -22.58 22.28 53.38
C GLN A 475 -22.34 22.48 51.87
N SER A 476 -21.61 23.54 51.49
CA SER A 476 -21.22 23.81 50.11
C SER A 476 -20.49 22.62 49.46
N LEU A 477 -19.57 21.97 50.19
CA LEU A 477 -18.86 20.77 49.71
C LEU A 477 -19.77 19.53 49.60
N VAL A 478 -20.80 19.39 50.45
CA VAL A 478 -21.81 18.33 50.33
C VAL A 478 -22.71 18.56 49.11
N ASP A 479 -23.10 19.80 48.85
CA ASP A 479 -23.95 20.17 47.71
C ASP A 479 -23.17 20.05 46.39
N ALA A 480 -21.90 20.50 46.35
CA ALA A 480 -21.01 20.28 45.22
C ALA A 480 -20.77 18.78 44.93
N LYS A 481 -20.60 17.96 45.98
CA LYS A 481 -20.51 16.50 45.85
C LYS A 481 -21.81 15.88 45.30
N SER A 482 -22.97 16.42 45.67
CA SER A 482 -24.28 16.01 45.10
C SER A 482 -24.33 16.26 43.60
N GLU A 483 -23.96 17.47 43.14
CA GLU A 483 -23.99 17.78 41.71
C GLU A 483 -22.94 16.99 40.91
N LEU A 484 -21.72 16.81 41.44
CA LEU A 484 -20.71 15.95 40.83
C LEU A 484 -21.17 14.49 40.72
N GLN A 485 -21.89 13.96 41.71
CA GLN A 485 -22.46 12.60 41.65
C GLN A 485 -23.51 12.49 40.54
N LYS A 486 -24.40 13.49 40.38
CA LYS A 486 -25.38 13.52 39.28
C LYS A 486 -24.69 13.54 37.92
N GLU A 487 -23.64 14.34 37.76
CA GLU A 487 -22.91 14.44 36.49
C GLU A 487 -22.14 13.14 36.17
N VAL A 488 -21.53 12.49 37.18
CA VAL A 488 -20.94 11.15 37.03
C VAL A 488 -21.98 10.13 36.54
N ASP A 489 -23.20 10.14 37.11
CA ASP A 489 -24.25 9.22 36.68
C ASP A 489 -24.86 9.59 35.32
N ARG A 490 -24.92 10.88 34.96
CA ARG A 490 -25.26 11.36 33.61
C ARG A 490 -24.25 10.86 32.57
N LEU A 491 -22.95 11.02 32.85
CA LEU A 491 -21.86 10.55 31.98
C LEU A 491 -21.84 9.02 31.85
N ARG A 492 -22.17 8.28 32.91
CA ARG A 492 -22.37 6.82 32.86
C ARG A 492 -23.51 6.42 31.94
N MET A 493 -24.64 7.14 31.97
CA MET A 493 -25.76 6.90 31.05
C MET A 493 -25.37 7.21 29.60
N GLU A 494 -24.69 8.34 29.36
CA GLU A 494 -24.23 8.72 28.01
C GLU A 494 -23.20 7.73 27.45
N LEU A 495 -22.23 7.27 28.26
CA LEU A 495 -21.26 6.25 27.89
C LEU A 495 -21.95 4.91 27.55
N ASN A 496 -22.92 4.47 28.35
CA ASN A 496 -23.69 3.26 28.05
C ASN A 496 -24.53 3.41 26.77
N GLN A 497 -25.13 4.58 26.53
CA GLN A 497 -25.84 4.87 25.28
C GLN A 497 -24.88 4.82 24.08
N LYS A 498 -23.67 5.37 24.20
CA LYS A 498 -22.63 5.31 23.15
C LYS A 498 -22.09 3.90 22.92
N ASN A 499 -21.96 3.08 23.95
CA ASN A 499 -21.59 1.68 23.81
C ASN A 499 -22.67 0.89 23.05
N VAL A 500 -23.96 1.08 23.38
CA VAL A 500 -25.08 0.47 22.64
C VAL A 500 -25.17 0.98 21.20
N GLU A 501 -24.87 2.26 20.94
CA GLU A 501 -24.78 2.80 19.59
C GLU A 501 -23.62 2.17 18.79
N ASN A 502 -22.45 2.03 19.40
CA ASN A 502 -21.28 1.40 18.79
C ASN A 502 -21.50 -0.10 18.52
N GLU A 503 -22.13 -0.85 19.42
CA GLU A 503 -22.51 -2.26 19.17
C GLU A 503 -23.46 -2.39 17.98
N ARG A 504 -24.43 -1.48 17.83
CA ARG A 504 -25.36 -1.46 16.68
C ARG A 504 -24.62 -1.15 15.38
N ARG A 505 -23.75 -0.14 15.37
CA ARG A 505 -22.89 0.20 14.22
C ARG A 505 -21.97 -0.97 13.86
N LEU A 506 -21.38 -1.66 14.83
CA LEU A 506 -20.52 -2.82 14.60
C LEU A 506 -21.30 -3.99 13.99
N LYS A 507 -22.50 -4.29 14.48
CA LYS A 507 -23.39 -5.32 13.89
C LYS A 507 -23.79 -4.96 12.46
N GLN A 508 -24.19 -3.71 12.21
CA GLN A 508 -24.49 -3.24 10.85
C GLN A 508 -23.29 -3.42 9.90
N VAL A 509 -22.09 -3.01 10.31
CA VAL A 509 -20.87 -3.18 9.49
C VAL A 509 -20.53 -4.66 9.27
N GLN A 510 -20.76 -5.53 10.25
CA GLN A 510 -20.59 -6.98 10.09
C GLN A 510 -21.62 -7.56 9.11
N GLU A 511 -22.89 -7.15 9.20
CA GLU A 511 -23.97 -7.56 8.28
C GLU A 511 -23.72 -7.07 6.85
N GLU A 512 -23.35 -5.80 6.66
CA GLU A 512 -22.97 -5.24 5.36
C GLU A 512 -21.74 -5.94 4.76
N ASN A 513 -20.72 -6.24 5.57
CA ASN A 513 -19.55 -6.97 5.10
C ASN A 513 -19.90 -8.42 4.73
N GLN A 514 -20.71 -9.10 5.53
CA GLN A 514 -21.19 -10.45 5.22
C GLN A 514 -22.05 -10.48 3.95
N GLN A 515 -22.87 -9.44 3.71
CA GLN A 515 -23.59 -9.26 2.45
C GLN A 515 -22.64 -9.05 1.27
N ARG A 516 -21.63 -8.17 1.39
CA ARG A 516 -20.62 -7.95 0.34
C ARG A 516 -19.81 -9.21 0.02
N ILE A 517 -19.42 -9.98 1.04
CA ILE A 517 -18.76 -11.29 0.87
C ILE A 517 -19.67 -12.26 0.12
N SER A 518 -20.96 -12.33 0.49
CA SER A 518 -21.95 -13.21 -0.15
C SER A 518 -22.21 -12.81 -1.61
N GLN A 519 -22.34 -11.51 -1.89
CA GLN A 519 -22.46 -10.96 -3.25
C GLN A 519 -21.18 -11.21 -4.09
N SER A 520 -20.01 -11.01 -3.50
CA SER A 520 -18.73 -11.30 -4.16
C SER A 520 -18.60 -12.79 -4.51
N THR A 521 -18.98 -13.68 -3.58
CA THR A 521 -18.99 -15.14 -3.81
C THR A 521 -19.96 -15.52 -4.93
N ALA A 522 -21.18 -14.96 -4.93
CA ALA A 522 -22.15 -15.19 -6.00
C ALA A 522 -21.66 -14.68 -7.36
N ASN A 523 -21.04 -13.50 -7.42
CA ASN A 523 -20.47 -12.94 -8.64
C ASN A 523 -19.29 -13.79 -9.15
N ILE A 524 -18.41 -14.26 -8.28
CA ILE A 524 -17.32 -15.18 -8.62
C ILE A 524 -17.87 -16.50 -9.19
N GLN A 525 -18.94 -17.04 -8.61
CA GLN A 525 -19.57 -18.25 -9.10
C GLN A 525 -20.24 -18.05 -10.47
N ASN A 526 -21.02 -16.98 -10.65
CA ASN A 526 -21.61 -16.61 -11.94
C ASN A 526 -20.53 -16.48 -13.04
N LEU A 527 -19.42 -15.79 -12.76
CA LEU A 527 -18.29 -15.67 -13.68
C LEU A 527 -17.61 -17.01 -13.96
N ASN A 528 -17.53 -17.92 -13.00
CA ASN A 528 -16.95 -19.25 -13.19
C ASN A 528 -17.86 -20.16 -14.03
N ASP A 529 -19.18 -20.02 -13.91
CA ASP A 529 -20.17 -20.71 -14.74
C ASP A 529 -20.19 -20.14 -16.17
N GLU A 530 -20.04 -18.82 -16.34
CA GLU A 530 -19.83 -18.18 -17.64
C GLU A 530 -18.52 -18.63 -18.29
N ILE A 531 -17.40 -18.62 -17.56
CA ILE A 531 -16.09 -19.14 -18.02
C ILE A 531 -16.19 -20.61 -18.43
N SER A 532 -16.98 -21.42 -17.71
CA SER A 532 -17.22 -22.82 -18.05
C SER A 532 -18.05 -22.98 -19.33
N THR A 533 -19.06 -22.13 -19.51
CA THR A 533 -19.89 -22.05 -20.73
C THR A 533 -19.07 -21.59 -21.94
N LEU A 534 -18.18 -20.60 -21.77
CA LEU A 534 -17.26 -20.13 -22.81
C LEU A 534 -16.22 -21.20 -23.17
N LYS A 535 -15.66 -21.92 -22.19
CA LYS A 535 -14.77 -23.08 -22.45
C LYS A 535 -15.47 -24.16 -23.26
N GLN A 536 -16.72 -24.52 -22.90
CA GLN A 536 -17.49 -25.51 -23.64
C GLN A 536 -17.82 -25.04 -25.07
N THR A 537 -18.18 -23.77 -25.24
CA THR A 537 -18.42 -23.15 -26.56
C THR A 537 -17.15 -23.17 -27.42
N LEU A 538 -15.99 -22.83 -26.83
CA LEU A 538 -14.69 -22.85 -27.51
C LEU A 538 -14.27 -24.27 -27.93
N LEU A 539 -14.55 -25.29 -27.11
CA LEU A 539 -14.34 -26.69 -27.47
C LEU A 539 -15.19 -27.11 -28.67
N VAL A 540 -16.49 -26.75 -28.68
CA VAL A 540 -17.40 -27.01 -29.81
C VAL A 540 -16.92 -26.30 -31.08
N ILE A 541 -16.45 -25.05 -30.99
CA ILE A 541 -15.87 -24.32 -32.12
C ILE A 541 -14.62 -25.06 -32.64
N GLN A 542 -13.66 -25.41 -31.79
CA GLN A 542 -12.44 -26.14 -32.20
C GLN A 542 -12.73 -27.52 -32.81
N GLU A 543 -13.76 -28.23 -32.33
CA GLU A 543 -14.20 -29.47 -32.97
C GLU A 543 -14.84 -29.21 -34.33
N SER A 544 -15.66 -28.16 -34.46
CA SER A 544 -16.23 -27.76 -35.74
C SER A 544 -15.16 -27.37 -36.76
N GLU A 545 -14.10 -26.67 -36.34
CA GLU A 545 -12.96 -26.30 -37.20
C GLU A 545 -12.18 -27.53 -37.66
N ARG A 546 -11.86 -28.46 -36.75
CA ARG A 546 -11.23 -29.75 -37.11
C ARG A 546 -12.08 -30.54 -38.10
N ASN A 547 -13.40 -30.54 -37.93
CA ASN A 547 -14.32 -31.24 -38.83
C ASN A 547 -14.46 -30.52 -40.19
N GLN A 548 -14.44 -29.18 -40.23
CA GLN A 548 -14.33 -28.42 -41.48
C GLN A 548 -13.00 -28.68 -42.20
N GLN A 549 -11.89 -28.78 -41.48
CA GLN A 549 -10.58 -29.07 -42.06
C GLN A 549 -10.54 -30.48 -42.65
N ARG A 550 -10.99 -31.51 -41.90
CA ARG A 550 -11.19 -32.88 -42.42
C ARG A 550 -12.07 -32.91 -43.67
N ALA A 551 -13.14 -32.09 -43.71
CA ALA A 551 -14.01 -31.99 -44.88
C ALA A 551 -13.32 -31.35 -46.09
N LYS A 552 -12.48 -30.33 -45.89
CA LYS A 552 -11.65 -29.71 -46.94
C LYS A 552 -10.60 -30.68 -47.47
N GLU A 553 -9.92 -31.41 -46.58
CA GLU A 553 -8.95 -32.46 -46.93
C GLU A 553 -9.60 -33.58 -47.75
N LEU A 554 -10.78 -34.07 -47.32
CA LEU A 554 -11.56 -35.07 -48.07
C LEU A 554 -12.05 -34.55 -49.43
N ALA A 555 -12.41 -33.28 -49.54
CA ALA A 555 -12.82 -32.66 -50.81
C ALA A 555 -11.64 -32.50 -51.79
N ASN A 556 -10.45 -32.18 -51.29
CA ASN A 556 -9.23 -32.12 -52.10
C ASN A 556 -8.82 -33.52 -52.57
N ALA A 557 -8.79 -34.51 -51.68
CA ALA A 557 -8.50 -35.90 -52.04
C ALA A 557 -9.48 -36.46 -53.10
N LYS A 558 -10.77 -36.08 -53.04
CA LYS A 558 -11.75 -36.43 -54.10
C LYS A 558 -11.38 -35.79 -55.45
N ARG A 559 -11.01 -34.51 -55.49
CA ARG A 559 -10.57 -33.83 -56.71
C ARG A 559 -9.31 -34.46 -57.30
N GLU A 560 -8.34 -34.82 -56.46
CA GLU A 560 -7.12 -35.51 -56.90
C GLU A 560 -7.42 -36.88 -57.51
N VAL A 561 -8.34 -37.65 -56.91
CA VAL A 561 -8.82 -38.94 -57.47
C VAL A 561 -9.59 -38.74 -58.77
N GLU A 562 -10.43 -37.71 -58.88
CA GLU A 562 -11.13 -37.37 -60.13
C GLU A 562 -10.16 -36.98 -61.25
N ASP A 563 -9.17 -36.13 -60.97
CA ASP A 563 -8.17 -35.71 -61.96
C ASP A 563 -7.19 -36.82 -62.32
N ALA A 564 -6.82 -37.70 -61.38
CA ALA A 564 -6.10 -38.93 -61.67
C ALA A 564 -6.92 -39.87 -62.57
N ASN A 565 -8.24 -39.97 -62.35
CA ASN A 565 -9.12 -40.76 -63.20
C ASN A 565 -9.31 -40.14 -64.60
N LYS A 566 -9.40 -38.81 -64.72
CA LYS A 566 -9.39 -38.09 -66.01
C LYS A 566 -8.07 -38.34 -66.76
N LYS A 567 -6.92 -38.22 -66.10
CA LYS A 567 -5.60 -38.55 -66.67
C LYS A 567 -5.52 -40.01 -67.13
N ARG A 568 -6.03 -40.95 -66.33
CA ARG A 568 -6.11 -42.38 -66.69
C ARG A 568 -7.02 -42.64 -67.90
N LEU A 569 -8.15 -41.95 -68.01
CA LEU A 569 -9.06 -42.02 -69.16
C LEU A 569 -8.41 -41.45 -70.42
N ALA A 570 -7.73 -40.29 -70.32
CA ALA A 570 -6.97 -39.70 -71.42
C ALA A 570 -5.87 -40.66 -71.92
N ALA A 571 -5.01 -41.16 -71.01
CA ALA A 571 -3.96 -42.13 -71.34
C ALA A 571 -4.52 -43.44 -71.94
N LYS A 572 -5.69 -43.90 -71.49
CA LYS A 572 -6.38 -45.06 -72.11
C LYS A 572 -6.83 -44.75 -73.53
N SER A 573 -7.38 -43.56 -73.78
CA SER A 573 -7.81 -43.15 -75.13
C SER A 573 -6.63 -42.94 -76.09
N GLU A 574 -5.50 -42.44 -75.59
CA GLU A 574 -4.24 -42.31 -76.33
C GLU A 574 -3.64 -43.69 -76.65
N THR A 575 -3.63 -44.61 -75.68
CA THR A 575 -3.21 -46.01 -75.88
C THR A 575 -4.08 -46.70 -76.95
N GLN A 576 -5.40 -46.45 -76.94
CA GLN A 576 -6.32 -46.98 -77.96
C GLN A 576 -6.06 -46.37 -79.35
N LYS A 577 -5.76 -45.06 -79.43
CA LYS A 577 -5.37 -44.39 -80.68
C LYS A 577 -4.06 -44.98 -81.25
N LEU A 578 -3.05 -45.17 -80.40
CA LEU A 578 -1.78 -45.79 -80.79
C LEU A 578 -1.97 -47.24 -81.25
N ALA A 579 -2.86 -48.01 -80.63
CA ALA A 579 -3.19 -49.37 -81.09
C ALA A 579 -3.82 -49.39 -82.50
N VAL A 580 -4.73 -48.45 -82.80
CA VAL A 580 -5.32 -48.30 -84.14
C VAL A 580 -4.28 -47.82 -85.17
N GLU A 581 -3.36 -46.93 -84.77
CA GLU A 581 -2.26 -46.50 -85.64
C GLU A 581 -1.30 -47.66 -85.96
N LEU A 582 -0.97 -48.51 -84.97
CA LEU A 582 -0.19 -49.73 -85.18
C LEU A 582 -0.90 -50.74 -86.09
N GLU A 583 -2.21 -50.97 -85.90
CA GLU A 583 -3.00 -51.85 -86.76
C GLU A 583 -3.01 -51.37 -88.23
N ASN A 584 -3.11 -50.05 -88.43
CA ASN A 584 -3.04 -49.45 -89.77
C ASN A 584 -1.64 -49.53 -90.39
N VAL A 585 -0.57 -49.33 -89.61
CA VAL A 585 0.82 -49.57 -90.08
C VAL A 585 1.03 -51.03 -90.46
N GLN A 586 0.49 -51.98 -89.69
CA GLN A 586 0.56 -53.42 -89.97
C GLN A 586 -0.19 -53.79 -91.26
N LYS A 587 -1.37 -53.20 -91.52
CA LYS A 587 -2.11 -53.36 -92.80
C LYS A 587 -1.30 -52.85 -93.99
N CYS A 588 -0.71 -51.66 -93.90
CA CYS A 588 0.14 -51.11 -94.96
C CYS A 588 1.37 -51.99 -95.21
N LEU A 589 2.00 -52.55 -94.17
CA LEU A 589 3.11 -53.50 -94.30
C LEU A 589 2.68 -54.81 -95.00
N HIS A 590 1.49 -55.32 -94.72
CA HIS A 590 0.94 -56.50 -95.39
C HIS A 590 0.73 -56.23 -96.89
N GLN A 591 0.06 -55.13 -97.23
CA GLN A 591 -0.16 -54.71 -98.62
C GLN A 591 1.15 -54.56 -99.41
N LEU A 592 2.21 -54.05 -98.79
CA LEU A 592 3.53 -53.95 -99.41
C LEU A 592 4.22 -55.31 -99.58
N ALA A 593 4.02 -56.26 -98.66
CA ALA A 593 4.50 -57.63 -98.81
C ALA A 593 3.76 -58.38 -99.94
N ASP A 594 2.45 -58.16 -100.09
CA ASP A 594 1.63 -58.71 -101.18
C ASP A 594 2.03 -58.10 -102.55
N ASN A 595 2.22 -56.76 -102.60
CA ASN A 595 2.74 -56.07 -103.79
C ASN A 595 4.14 -56.58 -104.16
N ALA A 596 5.03 -56.77 -103.18
CA ALA A 596 6.37 -57.31 -103.40
C ALA A 596 6.34 -58.74 -103.95
N THR A 597 5.52 -59.61 -103.35
CA THR A 597 5.37 -61.01 -103.74
C THR A 597 4.77 -61.15 -105.15
N SER A 598 3.76 -60.36 -105.48
CA SER A 598 3.12 -60.38 -106.81
C SER A 598 4.05 -59.86 -107.91
N SER A 599 4.80 -58.77 -107.68
CA SER A 599 5.77 -58.27 -108.66
C SER A 599 6.97 -59.21 -108.85
N CYS A 600 7.48 -59.81 -107.77
CA CYS A 600 8.52 -60.84 -107.85
C CYS A 600 8.04 -62.06 -108.66
N THR A 601 6.81 -62.53 -108.42
CA THR A 601 6.18 -63.62 -109.19
C THR A 601 6.01 -63.26 -110.67
N SER A 602 5.65 -62.00 -110.98
CA SER A 602 5.55 -61.49 -112.35
C SER A 602 6.92 -61.45 -113.04
N SER A 603 7.95 -61.00 -112.33
CA SER A 603 9.34 -60.95 -112.80
C SER A 603 9.91 -62.34 -113.10
N VAL A 604 9.64 -63.33 -112.24
CA VAL A 604 10.05 -64.73 -112.46
C VAL A 604 9.38 -65.32 -113.70
N LYS A 605 8.07 -65.10 -113.89
CA LYS A 605 7.37 -65.55 -115.11
C LYS A 605 8.00 -64.96 -116.38
N LYS A 606 8.31 -63.66 -116.38
CA LYS A 606 8.95 -62.99 -117.52
C LYS A 606 10.36 -63.52 -117.81
N LEU A 607 11.15 -63.81 -116.78
CA LEU A 607 12.47 -64.43 -116.93
C LEU A 607 12.37 -65.84 -117.55
N ASN A 608 11.41 -66.66 -117.12
CA ASN A 608 11.19 -67.99 -117.70
C ASN A 608 10.86 -67.91 -119.20
N ASN A 609 9.95 -67.02 -119.60
CA ASN A 609 9.58 -66.84 -121.01
C ASN A 609 10.78 -66.43 -121.89
N ALA A 610 11.68 -65.57 -121.39
CA ALA A 610 12.90 -65.21 -122.12
C ALA A 610 13.94 -66.32 -122.11
N GLN A 611 14.04 -67.13 -121.04
CA GLN A 611 14.87 -68.34 -121.03
C GLN A 611 14.39 -69.35 -122.08
N GLU A 612 13.08 -69.51 -122.27
CA GLU A 612 12.51 -70.34 -123.34
C GLU A 612 12.93 -69.81 -124.73
N ARG A 613 12.81 -68.51 -125.01
CA ARG A 613 13.28 -67.91 -126.28
C ARG A 613 14.78 -68.01 -126.52
N VAL A 614 15.61 -67.81 -125.48
CA VAL A 614 17.07 -67.98 -125.59
C VAL A 614 17.43 -69.43 -125.89
N ASN A 615 16.73 -70.40 -125.29
CA ASN A 615 16.89 -71.82 -125.62
C ASN A 615 16.42 -72.14 -127.06
N GLU A 616 15.35 -71.50 -127.54
CA GLU A 616 14.87 -71.66 -128.92
C GLU A 616 15.89 -71.11 -129.95
N ALA A 617 16.44 -69.91 -129.70
CA ALA A 617 17.52 -69.33 -130.51
C ALA A 617 18.79 -70.19 -130.48
N LEU A 618 19.18 -70.73 -129.33
CA LEU A 618 20.29 -71.69 -129.21
C LEU A 618 20.02 -72.97 -130.01
N ALA A 619 18.81 -73.53 -129.96
CA ALA A 619 18.46 -74.72 -130.73
C ALA A 619 18.47 -74.50 -132.25
N VAL A 620 18.20 -73.27 -132.73
CA VAL A 620 18.38 -72.87 -134.13
C VAL A 620 19.87 -72.83 -134.49
N LEU A 621 20.72 -72.26 -133.63
CA LEU A 621 22.17 -72.20 -133.83
C LEU A 621 22.83 -73.59 -133.81
N GLU A 622 22.46 -74.46 -132.86
CA GLU A 622 22.97 -75.83 -132.79
C GLU A 622 22.60 -76.66 -134.03
N LYS A 623 21.38 -76.52 -134.55
CA LYS A 623 20.94 -77.17 -135.80
C LYS A 623 21.79 -76.77 -137.02
N ARG A 624 22.33 -75.53 -137.07
CA ARG A 624 23.27 -75.12 -138.12
C ARG A 624 24.72 -75.54 -137.81
N ALA A 625 25.15 -75.51 -136.55
CA ALA A 625 26.49 -75.99 -136.18
C ALA A 625 26.71 -77.46 -136.57
N SER A 626 25.66 -78.30 -136.45
CA SER A 626 25.70 -79.71 -136.88
C SER A 626 25.76 -79.95 -138.40
N ALA A 627 25.64 -78.91 -139.24
CA ALA A 627 25.79 -79.01 -140.69
C ALA A 627 27.25 -78.86 -141.19
N SER A 628 28.20 -78.54 -140.30
CA SER A 628 29.64 -78.49 -140.60
C SER A 628 30.39 -79.55 -139.79
N GLY A 629 30.89 -80.59 -140.46
CA GLY A 629 31.30 -81.82 -139.78
C GLY A 629 32.62 -81.74 -139.00
N LYS A 630 32.55 -81.61 -137.67
CA LYS A 630 33.56 -82.14 -136.73
C LYS A 630 33.01 -82.29 -135.31
N LYS A 631 33.25 -83.45 -134.68
CA LYS A 631 33.05 -83.66 -133.22
C LYS A 631 34.06 -82.80 -132.44
N PRO A 632 33.72 -82.38 -131.22
CA PRO A 632 34.37 -83.02 -130.07
C PRO A 632 33.38 -83.41 -128.94
N GLN A 633 33.95 -83.97 -127.86
CA GLN A 633 33.29 -84.40 -126.62
C GLN A 633 33.99 -83.70 -125.42
N PRO A 634 33.78 -84.12 -124.16
CA PRO A 634 32.98 -83.47 -123.13
C PRO A 634 33.76 -82.52 -122.19
N SER A 635 33.07 -81.84 -121.27
CA SER A 635 33.57 -81.62 -119.89
C SER A 635 32.51 -81.07 -118.91
N SER A 636 32.58 -81.54 -117.65
CA SER A 636 32.08 -80.81 -116.47
C SER A 636 33.24 -80.05 -115.82
N PRO A 637 32.99 -78.95 -115.09
CA PRO A 637 32.89 -79.00 -113.62
C PRO A 637 31.63 -78.25 -113.09
N ARG A 638 31.06 -78.44 -111.89
CA ARG A 638 31.53 -78.86 -110.54
C ARG A 638 32.00 -77.69 -109.65
N GLY A 639 31.26 -77.43 -108.57
CA GLY A 639 31.62 -76.51 -107.47
C GLY A 639 30.75 -75.23 -107.42
N GLY A 640 30.38 -74.72 -106.25
CA GLY A 640 30.62 -75.24 -104.91
C GLY A 640 29.86 -74.49 -103.81
N TYR A 641 29.77 -75.10 -102.62
CA TYR A 641 29.14 -74.53 -101.43
C TYR A 641 29.84 -73.24 -100.97
N ARG A 642 29.06 -72.30 -100.42
CA ARG A 642 29.40 -71.78 -99.09
C ARG A 642 28.18 -71.33 -98.30
N THR A 643 27.94 -72.03 -97.19
CA THR A 643 27.23 -71.53 -96.03
C THR A 643 27.95 -70.30 -95.47
N VAL A 644 27.17 -69.34 -94.99
CA VAL A 644 27.58 -68.37 -93.95
C VAL A 644 26.47 -68.41 -92.90
N GLU A 645 26.83 -68.50 -91.63
CA GLU A 645 25.88 -68.72 -90.54
C GLU A 645 25.30 -67.42 -89.99
N VAL A 646 24.32 -67.59 -89.11
CA VAL A 646 23.60 -66.51 -88.41
C VAL A 646 24.52 -65.82 -87.40
N GLU A 647 24.35 -64.50 -87.23
CA GLU A 647 24.73 -63.84 -85.98
C GLU A 647 23.54 -62.98 -85.50
N ASP A 648 23.13 -63.18 -84.25
CA ASP A 648 21.89 -62.65 -83.65
C ASP A 648 22.22 -61.53 -82.67
N LEU A 649 21.65 -60.33 -82.88
CA LEU A 649 21.89 -59.15 -82.05
C LEU A 649 20.59 -58.57 -81.51
N ARG A 650 20.27 -58.94 -80.27
CA ARG A 650 19.15 -58.41 -79.48
C ARG A 650 19.67 -57.55 -78.32
N GLY A 651 19.64 -56.23 -78.49
CA GLY A 651 20.04 -55.25 -77.46
C GLY A 651 19.45 -53.87 -77.74
N PRO A 652 18.75 -53.20 -76.77
CA PRO A 652 17.99 -51.99 -77.07
C PRO A 652 18.61 -50.70 -76.53
N GLU A 653 18.78 -49.68 -77.37
CA GLU A 653 18.94 -48.27 -76.95
C GLU A 653 18.09 -47.32 -77.81
N ALA A 654 17.87 -46.11 -77.28
CA ALA A 654 16.80 -45.21 -77.71
C ALA A 654 17.04 -44.57 -79.09
N VAL A 655 16.18 -44.91 -80.05
CA VAL A 655 16.09 -44.22 -81.36
C VAL A 655 14.82 -43.35 -81.40
N LYS A 656 14.97 -42.08 -81.78
CA LYS A 656 13.86 -41.12 -81.95
C LYS A 656 12.88 -41.61 -83.03
N PRO A 657 11.56 -41.38 -82.90
CA PRO A 657 10.57 -41.86 -83.86
C PRO A 657 10.70 -41.15 -85.22
N ILE A 658 11.43 -41.76 -86.16
CA ILE A 658 11.39 -41.42 -87.58
C ILE A 658 10.15 -42.12 -88.17
N SER A 659 9.28 -41.37 -88.85
CA SER A 659 7.97 -41.89 -89.31
C SER A 659 8.12 -43.12 -90.24
N PRO A 660 7.53 -44.27 -89.89
CA PRO A 660 7.66 -45.51 -90.67
C PRO A 660 7.00 -45.43 -92.06
N THR A 661 6.08 -44.49 -92.27
CA THR A 661 5.39 -44.29 -93.55
C THR A 661 6.29 -43.86 -94.70
N SER A 662 7.49 -43.34 -94.42
CA SER A 662 8.44 -42.88 -95.44
C SER A 662 9.34 -43.99 -96.01
N GLY A 663 9.69 -45.00 -95.20
CA GLY A 663 10.49 -46.14 -95.64
C GLY A 663 9.70 -47.07 -96.57
N ALA A 664 8.45 -47.32 -96.20
CA ALA A 664 7.46 -48.09 -96.97
C ALA A 664 7.43 -47.73 -98.47
N ARG A 665 7.13 -46.47 -98.81
CA ARG A 665 7.04 -46.02 -100.21
C ARG A 665 8.36 -46.13 -100.97
N LYS A 666 9.50 -45.89 -100.32
CA LYS A 666 10.83 -46.02 -100.96
C LYS A 666 11.15 -47.46 -101.35
N VAL A 667 10.58 -48.47 -100.70
CA VAL A 667 10.74 -49.88 -101.12
C VAL A 667 9.91 -50.14 -102.39
N GLU A 668 8.68 -49.62 -102.44
CA GLU A 668 7.77 -49.73 -103.60
C GLU A 668 8.32 -49.01 -104.85
N ASP A 669 8.85 -47.79 -104.69
CA ASP A 669 9.57 -47.02 -105.73
C ASP A 669 10.80 -47.78 -106.27
N ASN A 670 11.53 -48.50 -105.41
CA ASN A 670 12.71 -49.25 -105.82
C ASN A 670 12.34 -50.58 -106.51
N LEU A 671 11.27 -51.23 -106.07
CA LEU A 671 10.77 -52.48 -106.65
C LEU A 671 10.19 -52.27 -108.04
N THR A 672 9.41 -51.21 -108.24
CA THR A 672 8.90 -50.82 -109.58
C THR A 672 10.06 -50.53 -110.53
N ARG A 673 11.03 -49.70 -110.13
CA ARG A 673 12.25 -49.43 -110.91
C ARG A 673 13.08 -50.68 -111.22
N LEU A 674 13.13 -51.67 -110.34
CA LEU A 674 13.78 -52.95 -110.59
C LEU A 674 13.01 -53.76 -111.65
N THR A 675 11.69 -53.77 -111.56
CA THR A 675 10.78 -54.43 -112.51
C THR A 675 10.91 -53.81 -113.90
N ASP A 676 10.99 -52.48 -114.00
CA ASP A 676 11.18 -51.76 -115.27
C ASP A 676 12.54 -52.04 -115.91
N LYS A 677 13.61 -52.07 -115.11
CA LYS A 677 14.95 -52.47 -115.59
C LYS A 677 14.98 -53.93 -116.07
N LEU A 678 14.23 -54.83 -115.43
CA LEU A 678 14.11 -56.20 -115.89
C LEU A 678 13.35 -56.26 -117.23
N ASN A 679 12.25 -55.52 -117.38
CA ASN A 679 11.51 -55.43 -118.64
C ASN A 679 12.41 -54.96 -119.79
N ALA A 680 13.20 -53.89 -119.58
CA ALA A 680 14.13 -53.37 -120.59
C ALA A 680 15.25 -54.37 -120.94
N MET A 681 15.74 -55.14 -119.95
CA MET A 681 16.73 -56.21 -120.19
C MET A 681 16.15 -57.34 -121.05
N LEU A 682 14.91 -57.73 -120.78
CA LEU A 682 14.20 -58.76 -121.56
C LEU A 682 13.93 -58.28 -122.99
N GLU A 683 13.52 -57.02 -123.17
CA GLU A 683 13.30 -56.42 -124.51
C GLU A 683 14.60 -56.33 -125.35
N VAL A 684 15.75 -56.11 -124.70
CA VAL A 684 17.07 -56.22 -125.35
C VAL A 684 17.45 -57.67 -125.66
N THR A 685 17.07 -58.62 -124.79
CA THR A 685 17.32 -60.05 -124.99
C THR A 685 16.50 -60.62 -126.16
N ASP A 686 15.22 -60.25 -126.25
CA ASP A 686 14.35 -60.57 -127.39
C ASP A 686 14.96 -60.07 -128.70
N LYS A 687 15.31 -58.78 -128.78
CA LYS A 687 15.94 -58.17 -129.98
C LYS A 687 17.27 -58.82 -130.35
N LEU A 688 18.03 -59.34 -129.38
CA LEU A 688 19.28 -60.07 -129.64
C LEU A 688 19.01 -61.48 -130.20
N CYS A 689 17.92 -62.13 -129.78
CA CYS A 689 17.45 -63.39 -130.35
C CYS A 689 16.93 -63.17 -131.78
N ASP A 690 16.09 -62.15 -131.99
CA ASP A 690 15.57 -61.77 -133.31
C ASP A 690 16.72 -61.47 -134.29
N LEU A 691 17.70 -60.64 -133.90
CA LEU A 691 18.89 -60.35 -134.71
C LEU A 691 19.75 -61.61 -135.00
N SER A 692 19.79 -62.58 -134.07
CA SER A 692 20.49 -63.85 -134.29
C SER A 692 19.75 -64.76 -135.29
N ILE A 693 18.43 -64.62 -135.41
CA ILE A 693 17.61 -65.30 -136.41
C ILE A 693 17.73 -64.59 -137.77
N GLU A 694 17.54 -63.27 -137.82
CA GLU A 694 17.63 -62.48 -139.05
C GLU A 694 19.01 -62.55 -139.73
N GLN A 695 20.12 -62.51 -138.95
CA GLN A 695 21.46 -62.69 -139.52
C GLN A 695 21.70 -64.07 -140.13
N ASN A 696 20.88 -65.08 -139.82
CA ASN A 696 21.03 -66.42 -140.37
C ASN A 696 20.34 -66.61 -141.73
N ASP A 697 19.26 -65.90 -142.06
CA ASP A 697 18.54 -66.15 -143.32
C ASP A 697 19.14 -65.47 -144.57
N VAL A 698 20.12 -64.57 -144.40
CA VAL A 698 20.84 -63.95 -145.52
C VAL A 698 22.01 -64.84 -145.99
N ASN A 699 21.74 -65.76 -146.91
CA ASN A 699 22.79 -66.53 -147.58
C ASN A 699 23.66 -65.60 -148.46
N LEU A 700 24.90 -65.35 -148.01
CA LEU A 700 25.88 -64.50 -148.72
C LEU A 700 26.10 -64.94 -150.19
N LYS A 701 25.95 -66.24 -150.47
CA LYS A 701 26.11 -66.78 -151.83
C LYS A 701 25.03 -66.27 -152.78
N ASP A 702 23.80 -66.15 -152.31
CA ASP A 702 22.66 -65.72 -153.14
C ASP A 702 22.69 -64.21 -153.35
N VAL A 703 23.07 -63.43 -152.33
CA VAL A 703 23.32 -61.98 -152.44
C VAL A 703 24.43 -61.65 -153.46
N VAL A 704 25.46 -62.51 -153.55
CA VAL A 704 26.52 -62.38 -154.57
C VAL A 704 26.03 -62.81 -155.95
N ILE A 705 25.24 -63.90 -156.05
CA ILE A 705 24.65 -64.34 -157.32
C ILE A 705 23.71 -63.28 -157.89
N ASP A 706 22.86 -62.66 -157.09
CA ASP A 706 21.94 -61.59 -157.54
C ASP A 706 22.70 -60.35 -158.04
N LYS A 707 23.73 -59.90 -157.30
CA LYS A 707 24.54 -58.74 -157.74
C LYS A 707 25.39 -59.02 -158.98
N VAL A 708 25.94 -60.23 -159.12
CA VAL A 708 26.62 -60.64 -160.36
C VAL A 708 25.62 -60.73 -161.51
N THR A 709 24.41 -61.27 -161.28
CA THR A 709 23.37 -61.40 -162.31
C THR A 709 22.82 -60.04 -162.75
N GLN A 710 22.61 -59.09 -161.84
CA GLN A 710 22.24 -57.71 -162.17
C GLN A 710 23.31 -57.02 -163.03
N LEU A 711 24.58 -57.08 -162.61
CA LEU A 711 25.68 -56.45 -163.36
C LEU A 711 25.86 -57.09 -164.75
N PHE A 712 25.80 -58.42 -164.85
CA PHE A 712 25.92 -59.12 -166.13
C PHE A 712 24.74 -58.80 -167.08
N THR A 713 23.54 -58.63 -166.54
CA THR A 713 22.33 -58.29 -167.31
C THR A 713 22.33 -56.82 -167.76
N GLN A 714 22.82 -55.89 -166.94
CA GLN A 714 22.99 -54.48 -167.34
C GLN A 714 24.03 -54.35 -168.47
N CYS A 715 25.23 -54.92 -168.30
CA CYS A 715 26.32 -54.74 -169.28
C CYS A 715 26.06 -55.36 -170.67
N PHE A 716 25.13 -56.33 -170.81
CA PHE A 716 24.74 -56.88 -172.11
C PHE A 716 23.51 -56.20 -172.73
N SER A 717 22.54 -55.74 -171.92
CA SER A 717 21.30 -55.16 -172.46
C SER A 717 21.49 -53.78 -173.11
N GLU A 718 22.44 -52.97 -172.63
CA GLU A 718 22.78 -51.69 -173.26
C GLU A 718 23.43 -51.86 -174.65
N LYS A 719 24.32 -52.85 -174.81
CA LYS A 719 25.06 -53.06 -176.08
C LYS A 719 24.21 -53.64 -177.21
N LEU A 720 23.17 -54.42 -176.90
CA LEU A 720 22.25 -54.93 -177.93
C LEU A 720 21.21 -53.90 -178.36
N ARG A 721 20.70 -53.06 -177.45
CA ARG A 721 19.74 -52.00 -177.80
C ARG A 721 20.38 -50.87 -178.62
N ALA A 722 21.65 -50.58 -178.41
CA ALA A 722 22.40 -49.57 -179.17
C ALA A 722 22.69 -49.95 -180.64
N ALA A 723 22.52 -51.23 -181.02
CA ALA A 723 22.90 -51.75 -182.34
C ALA A 723 21.73 -51.97 -183.32
N TYR A 724 20.50 -52.08 -182.84
CA TYR A 724 19.33 -52.53 -183.64
C TYR A 724 18.20 -51.50 -183.78
N ALA A 725 18.37 -50.27 -183.31
CA ALA A 725 17.39 -49.17 -183.45
C ALA A 725 18.03 -47.93 -184.09
N LYS A 726 18.81 -48.14 -185.16
CA LYS A 726 19.45 -47.09 -185.98
C LYS A 726 19.19 -47.27 -187.49
N VAL A 727 18.16 -48.05 -187.83
CA VAL A 727 17.66 -48.27 -189.19
C VAL A 727 16.13 -48.37 -189.14
N ASP A 728 15.49 -47.24 -188.86
CA ASP A 728 14.20 -46.81 -189.43
C ASP A 728 13.88 -45.37 -188.97
N ASP A 729 13.12 -44.66 -189.79
CA ASP A 729 12.88 -43.20 -189.75
C ASP A 729 12.00 -42.74 -188.56
N GLY A 730 11.88 -41.44 -188.22
CA GLY A 730 12.50 -40.23 -188.78
C GLY A 730 11.54 -39.01 -188.69
N GLU A 731 12.11 -37.81 -188.80
CA GLU A 731 11.45 -36.49 -188.97
C GLU A 731 10.57 -35.85 -187.84
N SER A 732 10.54 -34.50 -187.89
CA SER A 732 9.73 -33.53 -187.11
C SER A 732 9.92 -33.50 -185.57
N THR A 733 10.62 -32.59 -184.88
CA THR A 733 11.11 -31.18 -185.02
C THR A 733 10.24 -30.05 -184.41
N LYS A 734 10.81 -29.40 -183.39
CA LYS A 734 10.54 -28.04 -182.84
C LYS A 734 9.21 -27.88 -182.06
N SER A 735 9.15 -27.01 -181.04
CA SER A 735 10.15 -26.05 -180.53
C SER A 735 10.58 -26.34 -179.08
#